data_AF-D9SBE7-F1
#
_entry.id   AF-D9SBE7-F1
#
_cell.length_a   1.000
_cell.length_b   1.000
_cell.length_c   1.000
_cell.angle_alpha   90.00
_cell.angle_beta   90.00
_cell.angle_gamma   90.00
#
_symmetry.space_group_name_H-M   'P 1'
#
loop_
_entity.id
_entity.type
_entity.pdbx_description
1 polymer ?
#
loop_
_entity_poly.entity_id
_entity_poly.type
_entity_poly.pdbx_seq_one_letter_code
_entity_poly.pdbx_strand_id
1 'polypeptide(L)'
;MKSCSFIIVPNLVYFLTMQRLLKLKKALKSSVLATSVENFKAIKSATGKYRPMTAFEIQILEKNGNNCDDWSKVLVEPDFDPNRIFRSSFMGDVRLPKFFGTLLLPGDISVATGIYDCMVHNCIIENALIYKVSTLSNVLVRSSAVVQNVGTLVSSGKINYMVGSSINVGNEMGGREVLVFPELTTELVDLQLFHKAEQSVQDSFTEMLSTYRSELALPFGIVGKGAVVSNTNIIRNSWIGAHSRIEGAAKIRNSIIMSSLEESSHVYDSVILENTNVQMGVKVHTGAEVQSSVLMSRCKVGCKAIVKSSIIAPCCHIEEGEVNSSYMGPMTQMHHHSLLIAALWPEGCGNLGYGANVGSNHTGRMPDQEVMPGQGMFFGLGVNIKFPSNFRESPFTLIASGLTTLPQRLKFPFSLIHAGDPQLVGVAPRLNEIVPGWNYAKNTYALDRNAYKYAIRGKGIVPSTFYSIYNPETARLVFDAYNRLQVSKVKDVYTKSDIDGLGENFLRERVRQNAIKTYGEYLERYVLDLMLTLVEGDESLSKQSPRELRKLLGDTNKEIARVVTLPETMDDLIKRYRQLDKEWFDSVSHGLDRDNERGRKIFDDYDSAHPVDKGFVEWEKARFEESVKRLNAIVKNLA
;
A
#
# COMPACT_ATOMS: atom_id res chain seq x y z
N MET A 1 -25.64 -27.38 -28.84
CA MET A 1 -25.08 -26.17 -29.49
C MET A 1 -26.17 -25.11 -29.61
N LYS A 2 -26.23 -24.19 -28.64
CA LYS A 2 -26.77 -22.83 -28.78
C LYS A 2 -25.88 -21.96 -27.89
N SER A 3 -25.09 -21.10 -28.53
CA SER A 3 -24.15 -20.18 -27.91
C SER A 3 -24.94 -19.06 -27.22
N CYS A 4 -24.84 -18.97 -25.88
CA CYS A 4 -25.18 -17.75 -25.16
C CYS A 4 -24.02 -16.77 -25.31
N SER A 5 -24.17 -15.86 -26.26
CA SER A 5 -23.32 -14.67 -26.41
C SER A 5 -23.61 -13.74 -25.23
N PHE A 6 -22.59 -13.45 -24.42
CA PHE A 6 -22.66 -12.37 -23.43
C PHE A 6 -22.84 -11.04 -24.19
N ILE A 7 -23.98 -10.39 -24.02
CA ILE A 7 -24.19 -9.01 -24.45
C ILE A 7 -23.37 -8.14 -23.49
N ILE A 8 -22.20 -7.70 -23.95
CA ILE A 8 -21.48 -6.60 -23.32
C ILE A 8 -22.33 -5.35 -23.56
N VAL A 9 -22.91 -4.79 -22.50
CA VAL A 9 -23.68 -3.55 -22.56
C VAL A 9 -22.73 -2.41 -22.97
N PRO A 10 -22.91 -1.76 -24.14
CA PRO A 10 -21.99 -0.73 -24.64
C PRO A 10 -21.82 0.47 -23.69
N ASN A 11 -22.85 0.75 -22.86
CA ASN A 11 -22.85 1.87 -21.92
C ASN A 11 -21.89 1.70 -20.72
N LEU A 12 -21.57 0.48 -20.30
CA LEU A 12 -20.73 0.26 -19.11
C LEU A 12 -19.25 0.52 -19.41
N VAL A 13 -18.79 0.11 -20.60
CA VAL A 13 -17.42 0.34 -21.06
C VAL A 13 -17.18 1.84 -21.22
N TYR A 14 -18.09 2.56 -21.90
CA TYR A 14 -18.02 4.02 -22.08
C TYR A 14 -18.02 4.79 -20.74
N PHE A 15 -18.83 4.35 -19.78
CA PHE A 15 -18.88 4.96 -18.44
C PHE A 15 -17.57 4.78 -17.68
N LEU A 16 -16.97 3.58 -17.72
CA LEU A 16 -15.67 3.29 -17.10
C LEU A 16 -14.51 4.04 -17.77
N THR A 17 -14.52 4.22 -19.09
CA THR A 17 -13.50 5.03 -19.80
C THR A 17 -13.58 6.51 -19.44
N MET A 18 -14.78 7.10 -19.36
CA MET A 18 -14.95 8.48 -18.90
C MET A 18 -14.54 8.65 -17.43
N GLN A 19 -14.80 7.65 -16.58
CA GLN A 19 -14.35 7.65 -15.18
C GLN A 19 -12.82 7.74 -15.08
N ARG A 20 -12.07 7.03 -15.92
CA ARG A 20 -10.59 7.07 -15.91
C ARG A 20 -10.04 8.49 -16.10
N LEU A 21 -10.50 9.22 -17.12
CA LEU A 21 -10.07 10.60 -17.37
C LEU A 21 -10.57 11.56 -16.29
N LEU A 22 -11.82 11.38 -15.80
CA LEU A 22 -12.37 12.22 -14.74
C LEU A 22 -11.59 12.08 -13.43
N LYS A 23 -11.23 10.85 -13.06
CA LYS A 23 -10.45 10.54 -11.87
C LYS A 23 -9.03 11.11 -11.97
N LEU A 24 -8.38 10.96 -13.13
CA LEU A 24 -7.08 11.59 -13.36
C LEU A 24 -7.20 13.12 -13.25
N LYS A 25 -8.18 13.72 -13.93
CA LYS A 25 -8.42 15.18 -13.88
C LYS A 25 -8.64 15.67 -12.46
N LYS A 26 -9.40 14.93 -11.66
CA LYS A 26 -9.63 15.25 -10.24
C LYS A 26 -8.32 15.23 -9.47
N ALA A 27 -7.54 14.14 -9.59
CA ALA A 27 -6.25 13.99 -8.90
C ALA A 27 -5.26 15.12 -9.25
N LEU A 28 -5.11 15.43 -10.54
CA LEU A 28 -4.22 16.50 -11.01
C LEU A 28 -4.68 17.89 -10.54
N LYS A 29 -5.99 18.17 -10.56
CA LYS A 29 -6.53 19.45 -10.08
C LYS A 29 -6.36 19.66 -8.58
N SER A 30 -6.42 18.59 -7.79
CA SER A 30 -6.19 18.62 -6.35
C SER A 30 -4.71 18.53 -5.97
N SER A 31 -3.80 18.61 -6.94
CA SER A 31 -2.39 18.39 -6.69
C SER A 31 -1.78 19.45 -5.78
N VAL A 32 -1.17 18.98 -4.67
CA VAL A 32 -0.41 19.85 -3.76
C VAL A 32 0.93 20.26 -4.40
N LEU A 33 1.45 19.43 -5.31
CA LEU A 33 2.69 19.73 -6.03
C LEU A 33 2.50 20.83 -7.07
N ALA A 34 1.39 20.84 -7.81
CA ALA A 34 1.08 21.92 -8.76
C ALA A 34 1.04 23.29 -8.05
N THR A 35 0.34 23.37 -6.91
CA THR A 35 0.29 24.59 -6.10
C THR A 35 1.69 25.00 -5.59
N SER A 36 2.50 24.02 -5.19
CA SER A 36 3.86 24.27 -4.71
C SER A 36 4.79 24.79 -5.82
N VAL A 37 4.66 24.29 -7.04
CA VAL A 37 5.49 24.71 -8.18
C VAL A 37 5.23 26.17 -8.54
N GLU A 38 3.97 26.62 -8.55
CA GLU A 38 3.65 28.03 -8.80
C GLU A 38 4.26 28.94 -7.73
N ASN A 39 4.26 28.51 -6.46
CA ASN A 39 4.96 29.22 -5.40
C ASN A 39 6.48 29.31 -5.66
N PHE A 40 7.11 28.23 -6.11
CA PHE A 40 8.55 28.21 -6.37
C PHE A 40 8.94 29.05 -7.59
N LYS A 41 8.12 29.04 -8.64
CA LYS A 41 8.28 29.91 -9.81
C LYS A 41 8.18 31.38 -9.39
N ALA A 42 7.19 31.74 -8.57
CA ALA A 42 7.04 33.10 -8.05
C ALA A 42 8.27 33.54 -7.24
N ILE A 43 8.82 32.68 -6.37
CA ILE A 43 10.05 32.96 -5.61
C ILE A 43 11.25 33.17 -6.54
N LYS A 44 11.40 32.35 -7.59
CA LYS A 44 12.46 32.54 -8.57
C LYS A 44 12.30 33.83 -9.38
N SER A 45 11.08 34.28 -9.64
CA SER A 45 10.83 35.54 -10.37
C SER A 45 10.91 36.80 -9.50
N ALA A 46 10.79 36.66 -8.17
CA ALA A 46 10.81 37.79 -7.23
C ALA A 46 12.21 38.40 -7.03
N THR A 47 12.68 39.17 -8.01
CA THR A 47 13.98 39.87 -7.95
C THR A 47 13.95 41.15 -7.12
N GLY A 48 12.81 41.85 -7.05
CA GLY A 48 12.67 43.13 -6.34
C GLY A 48 12.86 43.07 -4.82
N LYS A 49 12.98 41.88 -4.23
CA LYS A 49 13.31 41.67 -2.82
C LYS A 49 14.82 41.80 -2.53
N TYR A 50 15.65 41.71 -3.57
CA TYR A 50 17.10 41.65 -3.43
C TYR A 50 17.76 42.91 -4.01
N ARG A 51 18.90 43.28 -3.42
CA ARG A 51 19.79 44.34 -3.86
C ARG A 51 21.21 43.79 -4.11
N PRO A 52 22.03 44.51 -4.90
CA PRO A 52 23.47 44.25 -4.93
C PRO A 52 24.11 44.37 -3.53
N MET A 53 25.20 43.64 -3.31
CA MET A 53 26.02 43.82 -2.12
C MET A 53 26.73 45.18 -2.14
N THR A 54 26.92 45.75 -0.96
CA THR A 54 27.79 46.91 -0.75
C THR A 54 29.25 46.47 -0.66
N ALA A 55 30.17 47.39 -0.95
CA ALA A 55 31.60 47.11 -0.82
C ALA A 55 32.00 46.69 0.61
N PHE A 56 31.33 47.22 1.64
CA PHE A 56 31.57 46.87 3.03
C PHE A 56 31.15 45.42 3.35
N GLU A 57 29.99 44.99 2.84
CA GLU A 57 29.54 43.59 2.99
C GLU A 57 30.49 42.61 2.30
N ILE A 58 30.97 42.95 1.10
CA ILE A 58 31.95 42.15 0.35
C ILE A 58 33.25 42.00 1.16
N GLN A 59 33.79 43.09 1.70
CA GLN A 59 35.00 43.04 2.53
C GLN A 59 34.84 42.14 3.76
N ILE A 60 33.68 42.15 4.41
CA ILE A 60 33.42 41.25 5.55
C ILE A 60 33.38 39.80 5.08
N LEU A 61 32.71 39.51 3.96
CA LEU A 61 32.66 38.16 3.41
C LEU A 61 34.05 37.63 3.05
N GLU A 62 34.88 38.43 2.38
CA GLU A 62 36.27 38.07 2.05
C GLU A 62 37.11 37.83 3.31
N LYS A 63 36.98 38.69 4.32
CA LYS A 63 37.64 38.53 5.63
C LYS A 63 37.20 37.25 6.36
N ASN A 64 35.93 36.85 6.21
CA ASN A 64 35.39 35.60 6.75
C ASN A 64 35.83 34.35 5.95
N GLY A 65 36.73 34.53 4.98
CA GLY A 65 37.30 33.45 4.16
C GLY A 65 36.41 33.04 3.00
N ASN A 66 35.42 33.85 2.63
CA ASN A 66 34.59 33.58 1.47
C ASN A 66 35.24 34.09 0.19
N ASN A 67 34.92 33.47 -0.94
CA ASN A 67 35.33 33.93 -2.27
C ASN A 67 34.15 33.86 -3.24
N CYS A 68 34.23 34.66 -4.30
CA CYS A 68 33.25 34.67 -5.37
C CYS A 68 33.92 35.04 -6.69
N ASP A 69 33.51 34.39 -7.78
CA ASP A 69 34.01 34.72 -9.12
C ASP A 69 33.56 36.12 -9.57
N ASP A 70 32.34 36.52 -9.17
CA ASP A 70 31.72 37.79 -9.54
C ASP A 70 30.63 38.17 -8.52
N TRP A 71 30.98 39.04 -7.57
CA TRP A 71 30.07 39.51 -6.52
C TRP A 71 28.83 40.24 -7.08
N SER A 72 28.86 40.74 -8.33
CA SER A 72 27.69 41.40 -8.94
C SER A 72 26.53 40.44 -9.18
N LYS A 73 26.78 39.12 -9.24
CA LYS A 73 25.78 38.07 -9.40
C LYS A 73 25.22 37.54 -8.08
N VAL A 74 25.76 37.99 -6.95
CA VAL A 74 25.25 37.64 -5.62
C VAL A 74 24.39 38.77 -5.10
N LEU A 75 23.09 38.50 -4.96
CA LEU A 75 22.10 39.47 -4.50
C LEU A 75 21.62 39.13 -3.09
N VAL A 76 21.39 40.16 -2.28
CA VAL A 76 21.07 40.04 -0.85
C VAL A 76 19.83 40.84 -0.47
N GLU A 77 19.12 40.44 0.58
CA GLU A 77 18.01 41.22 1.14
C GLU A 77 18.48 42.52 1.84
N PRO A 78 17.61 43.53 2.04
CA PRO A 78 18.01 44.85 2.58
C PRO A 78 18.82 44.82 3.88
N ASP A 79 18.47 43.93 4.82
CA ASP A 79 19.09 43.79 6.14
C ASP A 79 20.08 42.61 6.23
N PHE A 80 20.79 42.31 5.15
CA PHE A 80 21.74 41.21 5.09
C PHE A 80 22.87 41.33 6.14
N ASP A 81 23.19 40.20 6.80
CA ASP A 81 24.27 40.11 7.77
C ASP A 81 25.40 39.22 7.22
N PRO A 82 26.52 39.78 6.73
CA PRO A 82 27.64 39.01 6.20
C PRO A 82 28.37 38.16 7.25
N ASN A 83 28.13 38.39 8.56
CA ASN A 83 28.71 37.60 9.64
C ASN A 83 28.03 36.24 9.84
N ARG A 84 27.08 35.87 8.99
CA ARG A 84 26.44 34.55 8.97
C ARG A 84 27.01 33.62 7.90
N ILE A 85 28.08 34.04 7.24
CA ILE A 85 28.65 33.31 6.12
C ILE A 85 30.17 33.22 6.27
N PHE A 86 30.71 32.00 6.30
CA PHE A 86 32.15 31.74 6.49
C PHE A 86 32.68 30.66 5.56
N ARG A 87 33.93 30.84 5.11
CA ARG A 87 34.72 29.85 4.36
C ARG A 87 33.94 29.19 3.22
N SER A 88 33.21 29.98 2.45
CA SER A 88 32.34 29.49 1.38
C SER A 88 32.67 30.14 0.02
N SER A 89 32.43 29.40 -1.05
CA SER A 89 32.64 29.84 -2.43
C SER A 89 31.31 30.05 -3.13
N PHE A 90 31.17 31.18 -3.83
CA PHE A 90 29.96 31.56 -4.55
C PHE A 90 30.21 31.69 -6.05
N MET A 91 29.37 31.04 -6.86
CA MET A 91 29.48 31.06 -8.32
C MET A 91 28.11 31.28 -8.95
N GLY A 92 28.07 32.02 -10.06
CA GLY A 92 26.84 32.27 -10.81
C GLY A 92 25.79 33.06 -10.01
N ASP A 93 24.51 32.85 -10.32
CA ASP A 93 23.41 33.65 -9.78
C ASP A 93 22.98 33.16 -8.40
N VAL A 94 23.41 33.86 -7.34
CA VAL A 94 23.10 33.46 -5.96
C VAL A 94 22.26 34.52 -5.27
N ARG A 95 21.20 34.09 -4.57
CA ARG A 95 20.30 34.97 -3.81
C ARG A 95 20.25 34.57 -2.36
N LEU A 96 20.59 35.50 -1.47
CA LEU A 96 20.77 35.25 -0.05
C LEU A 96 19.78 36.08 0.79
N PRO A 97 19.27 35.51 1.88
CA PRO A 97 18.29 36.14 2.75
C PRO A 97 18.99 36.97 3.83
N LYS A 98 18.20 37.71 4.62
CA LYS A 98 18.62 38.04 5.99
C LYS A 98 18.62 36.76 6.83
N PHE A 99 19.79 36.27 7.21
CA PHE A 99 19.92 35.17 8.16
C PHE A 99 19.67 35.65 9.59
N PHE A 100 18.86 34.91 10.35
CA PHE A 100 18.57 35.21 11.75
C PHE A 100 18.14 33.96 12.53
N GLY A 101 18.36 34.02 13.85
CA GLY A 101 17.98 32.95 14.77
C GLY A 101 18.92 31.75 14.72
N THR A 102 18.43 30.64 15.26
CA THR A 102 19.14 29.36 15.33
C THR A 102 18.20 28.21 14.97
N LEU A 103 18.76 27.10 14.50
CA LEU A 103 18.08 25.85 14.27
C LEU A 103 18.70 24.77 15.18
N LEU A 104 17.84 23.88 15.67
CA LEU A 104 18.26 22.77 16.52
C LEU A 104 18.67 21.59 15.63
N LEU A 105 19.91 21.12 15.81
CA LEU A 105 20.43 19.91 15.19
C LEU A 105 20.29 18.70 16.13
N PRO A 106 20.37 17.46 15.63
CA PRO A 106 20.47 16.28 16.48
C PRO A 106 21.57 16.42 17.54
N GLY A 107 21.29 15.99 18.77
CA GLY A 107 22.18 16.17 19.92
C GLY A 107 22.04 17.51 20.64
N ASP A 108 20.90 18.20 20.46
CA ASP A 108 20.55 19.47 21.11
C ASP A 108 21.53 20.63 20.82
N ILE A 109 22.20 20.57 19.68
CA ILE A 109 23.15 21.60 19.26
C ILE A 109 22.37 22.70 18.53
N SER A 110 22.33 23.89 19.15
CA SER A 110 21.77 25.08 18.53
C SER A 110 22.81 25.76 17.64
N VAL A 111 22.51 25.86 16.35
CA VAL A 111 23.41 26.46 15.35
C VAL A 111 22.70 27.60 14.65
N ALA A 112 23.39 28.73 14.50
CA ALA A 112 22.89 29.87 13.74
C ALA A 112 22.55 29.50 12.30
N THR A 113 21.48 30.07 11.75
CA THR A 113 21.26 30.01 10.30
C THR A 113 22.36 30.77 9.56
N GLY A 114 22.71 30.30 8.37
CA GLY A 114 23.87 30.79 7.64
C GLY A 114 24.47 29.75 6.69
N ILE A 115 25.58 30.12 6.07
CA ILE A 115 26.32 29.28 5.11
C ILE A 115 27.76 29.12 5.59
N TYR A 116 28.17 27.88 5.83
CA TYR A 116 29.45 27.59 6.46
C TYR A 116 30.15 26.43 5.75
N ASP A 117 31.38 26.63 5.27
CA ASP A 117 32.18 25.59 4.62
C ASP A 117 31.50 24.97 3.38
N CYS A 118 31.01 25.81 2.45
CA CYS A 118 30.20 25.36 1.32
C CYS A 118 30.69 25.89 -0.03
N MET A 119 30.41 25.13 -1.11
CA MET A 119 30.42 25.66 -2.47
C MET A 119 28.98 25.84 -2.95
N VAL A 120 28.61 27.06 -3.33
CA VAL A 120 27.23 27.44 -3.71
C VAL A 120 27.24 27.97 -5.14
N HIS A 121 26.43 27.36 -6.01
CA HIS A 121 26.34 27.73 -7.42
C HIS A 121 24.88 27.83 -7.88
N ASN A 122 24.47 28.98 -8.45
CA ASN A 122 23.13 29.19 -8.99
C ASN A 122 21.98 28.84 -8.02
N CYS A 123 22.03 29.36 -6.79
CA CYS A 123 21.11 28.98 -5.71
C CYS A 123 20.27 30.14 -5.20
N ILE A 124 19.04 29.82 -4.79
CA ILE A 124 18.19 30.72 -4.01
C ILE A 124 18.06 30.12 -2.63
N ILE A 125 18.48 30.86 -1.62
CA ILE A 125 18.52 30.39 -0.24
C ILE A 125 17.62 31.32 0.59
N GLU A 126 16.62 30.75 1.26
CA GLU A 126 15.87 31.44 2.32
C GLU A 126 16.55 31.22 3.68
N ASN A 127 16.03 31.78 4.78
CA ASN A 127 16.66 31.68 6.11
C ASN A 127 16.77 30.22 6.57
N ALA A 128 17.93 29.61 6.37
CA ALA A 128 18.21 28.18 6.54
C ALA A 128 19.65 27.96 7.01
N LEU A 129 19.98 26.74 7.42
CA LEU A 129 21.35 26.34 7.75
C LEU A 129 21.93 25.47 6.62
N ILE A 130 23.06 25.90 6.05
CA ILE A 130 23.81 25.15 5.06
C ILE A 130 25.24 25.02 5.57
N TYR A 131 25.62 23.82 6.01
CA TYR A 131 26.89 23.58 6.70
C TYR A 131 27.63 22.38 6.14
N LYS A 132 28.89 22.55 5.73
CA LYS A 132 29.73 21.47 5.16
C LYS A 132 29.03 20.79 3.98
N VAL A 133 28.65 21.58 2.99
CA VAL A 133 28.07 21.07 1.74
C VAL A 133 29.09 21.24 0.63
N SER A 134 29.72 20.13 0.19
CA SER A 134 30.85 20.24 -0.74
C SER A 134 30.43 20.82 -2.09
N THR A 135 29.19 20.59 -2.53
CA THR A 135 28.60 21.28 -3.69
C THR A 135 27.09 21.39 -3.57
N LEU A 136 26.58 22.62 -3.57
CA LEU A 136 25.17 22.96 -3.68
C LEU A 136 24.95 23.71 -5.00
N SER A 137 24.29 23.09 -5.98
CA SER A 137 24.16 23.67 -7.33
C SER A 137 22.76 23.60 -7.91
N ASN A 138 22.24 24.73 -8.40
CA ASN A 138 20.93 24.87 -9.04
C ASN A 138 19.78 24.42 -8.12
N VAL A 139 19.72 24.95 -6.90
CA VAL A 139 18.78 24.50 -5.87
C VAL A 139 18.11 25.69 -5.20
N LEU A 140 16.81 25.55 -4.93
CA LEU A 140 16.07 26.41 -4.00
C LEU A 140 16.04 25.74 -2.62
N VAL A 141 16.64 26.38 -1.63
CA VAL A 141 16.61 25.97 -0.22
C VAL A 141 15.61 26.85 0.52
N ARG A 142 14.55 26.25 1.06
CA ARG A 142 13.48 26.95 1.75
C ARG A 142 13.79 27.22 3.22
N SER A 143 13.00 28.11 3.81
CA SER A 143 13.15 28.58 5.19
C SER A 143 13.16 27.43 6.20
N SER A 144 13.97 27.59 7.25
CA SER A 144 14.15 26.62 8.34
C SER A 144 14.66 25.24 7.90
N ALA A 145 15.11 25.07 6.66
CA ALA A 145 15.76 23.85 6.23
C ALA A 145 17.17 23.72 6.85
N VAL A 146 17.61 22.49 7.03
CA VAL A 146 18.97 22.13 7.44
C VAL A 146 19.58 21.27 6.34
N VAL A 147 20.68 21.71 5.76
CA VAL A 147 21.50 20.93 4.83
C VAL A 147 22.90 20.84 5.42
N GLN A 148 23.26 19.67 5.94
CA GLN A 148 24.47 19.49 6.73
C GLN A 148 25.29 18.28 6.29
N ASN A 149 26.61 18.44 6.12
CA ASN A 149 27.52 17.33 5.81
C ASN A 149 27.03 16.54 4.59
N VAL A 150 26.82 17.25 3.48
CA VAL A 150 26.30 16.69 2.23
C VAL A 150 27.38 16.77 1.18
N GLY A 151 27.72 15.64 0.55
CA GLY A 151 28.73 15.62 -0.49
C GLY A 151 28.30 16.45 -1.70
N THR A 152 27.15 16.13 -2.29
CA THR A 152 26.67 16.85 -3.47
C THR A 152 25.15 16.93 -3.49
N LEU A 153 24.60 18.14 -3.54
CA LEU A 153 23.18 18.41 -3.73
C LEU A 153 23.02 19.27 -4.99
N VAL A 154 22.71 18.61 -6.11
CA VAL A 154 22.78 19.26 -7.43
C VAL A 154 21.57 18.95 -8.29
N SER A 155 21.21 19.91 -9.13
CA SER A 155 20.20 19.72 -10.16
C SER A 155 20.69 20.19 -11.51
N SER A 156 20.31 19.47 -12.55
CA SER A 156 20.76 19.71 -13.92
C SER A 156 19.66 19.31 -14.91
N GLY A 157 19.39 20.18 -15.88
CA GLY A 157 18.39 19.94 -16.94
C GLY A 157 16.94 20.13 -16.47
N LYS A 158 15.99 19.70 -17.30
CA LYS A 158 14.56 19.68 -16.96
C LYS A 158 14.22 18.41 -16.19
N ILE A 159 13.94 18.54 -14.89
CA ILE A 159 13.63 17.42 -14.02
C ILE A 159 12.15 17.07 -14.14
N ASN A 160 11.85 15.78 -14.34
CA ASN A 160 10.48 15.30 -14.56
C ASN A 160 9.98 14.37 -13.46
N TYR A 161 10.86 13.94 -12.54
CA TYR A 161 10.51 13.18 -11.34
C TYR A 161 9.57 11.98 -11.58
N MET A 162 9.80 11.22 -12.65
CA MET A 162 8.95 10.09 -13.08
C MET A 162 7.51 10.45 -13.51
N VAL A 163 7.12 11.72 -13.55
CA VAL A 163 5.77 12.13 -13.96
C VAL A 163 5.53 11.74 -15.42
N GLY A 164 4.53 10.89 -15.65
CA GLY A 164 4.19 10.34 -16.96
C GLY A 164 5.16 9.27 -17.47
N SER A 165 6.09 8.79 -16.64
CA SER A 165 6.91 7.61 -16.95
C SER A 165 6.09 6.34 -16.74
N SER A 166 6.41 5.27 -17.46
CA SER A 166 5.80 3.95 -17.27
C SER A 166 6.59 3.09 -16.29
N ILE A 167 5.87 2.29 -15.52
CA ILE A 167 6.41 1.18 -14.72
C ILE A 167 5.71 -0.10 -15.18
N ASN A 168 6.48 -1.17 -15.43
CA ASN A 168 5.95 -2.49 -15.77
C ASN A 168 5.72 -3.31 -14.50
N VAL A 169 4.47 -3.70 -14.27
CA VAL A 169 4.06 -4.57 -13.14
C VAL A 169 3.43 -5.86 -13.65
N GLY A 170 3.51 -6.94 -12.88
CA GLY A 170 3.21 -8.27 -13.39
C GLY A 170 4.37 -8.76 -14.26
N ASN A 171 4.10 -9.11 -15.51
CA ASN A 171 5.11 -9.68 -16.40
C ASN A 171 6.38 -8.79 -16.50
N GLU A 172 7.54 -9.32 -16.10
CA GLU A 172 8.83 -8.63 -16.13
C GLU A 172 9.29 -8.24 -17.55
N MET A 173 8.81 -8.97 -18.57
CA MET A 173 9.05 -8.66 -19.97
C MET A 173 8.15 -7.52 -20.50
N GLY A 174 7.28 -6.97 -19.65
CA GLY A 174 6.37 -5.88 -19.97
C GLY A 174 4.96 -6.34 -20.34
N GLY A 175 4.19 -5.43 -20.96
CA GLY A 175 2.80 -5.66 -21.38
C GLY A 175 1.74 -5.13 -20.42
N ARG A 176 2.14 -4.70 -19.22
CA ARG A 176 1.28 -4.03 -18.23
C ARG A 176 1.98 -2.79 -17.70
N GLU A 177 1.91 -1.75 -18.50
CA GLU A 177 2.47 -0.45 -18.19
C GLU A 177 1.49 0.39 -17.38
N VAL A 178 1.98 0.97 -16.29
CA VAL A 178 1.26 1.97 -15.49
C VAL A 178 2.00 3.28 -15.62
N LEU A 179 1.33 4.31 -16.10
CA LEU A 179 1.86 5.66 -16.08
C LEU A 179 1.78 6.22 -14.66
N VAL A 180 2.92 6.68 -14.14
CA VAL A 180 3.05 7.09 -12.75
C VAL A 180 3.23 8.59 -12.59
N PHE A 181 2.86 9.08 -11.42
CA PHE A 181 3.10 10.43 -10.95
C PHE A 181 3.02 10.42 -9.41
N PRO A 182 3.53 11.46 -8.72
CA PRO A 182 3.67 11.44 -7.26
C PRO A 182 2.38 11.16 -6.48
N GLU A 183 1.25 11.65 -6.97
CA GLU A 183 -0.07 11.56 -6.30
C GLU A 183 -0.94 10.42 -6.88
N LEU A 184 -0.31 9.41 -7.50
CA LEU A 184 -0.99 8.22 -8.03
C LEU A 184 -1.77 7.50 -6.92
N THR A 185 -3.02 7.11 -7.23
CA THR A 185 -3.91 6.38 -6.32
C THR A 185 -4.09 4.93 -6.76
N THR A 186 -4.45 4.04 -5.83
CA THR A 186 -4.76 2.63 -6.15
C THR A 186 -5.88 2.52 -7.20
N GLU A 187 -6.91 3.36 -7.11
CA GLU A 187 -7.99 3.43 -8.09
C GLU A 187 -7.47 3.75 -9.51
N LEU A 188 -6.52 4.68 -9.64
CA LEU A 188 -5.90 4.99 -10.94
C LEU A 188 -4.96 3.89 -11.44
N VAL A 189 -4.34 3.11 -10.54
CA VAL A 189 -3.57 1.92 -10.92
C VAL A 189 -4.51 0.85 -11.46
N ASP A 190 -5.59 0.56 -10.74
CA ASP A 190 -6.58 -0.46 -11.11
C ASP A 190 -7.22 -0.15 -12.47
N LEU A 191 -7.61 1.12 -12.69
CA LEU A 191 -8.15 1.62 -13.96
C LEU A 191 -7.17 1.53 -15.13
N GLN A 192 -5.85 1.53 -14.88
CA GLN A 192 -4.85 1.33 -15.92
C GLN A 192 -4.63 -0.16 -16.23
N LEU A 193 -4.61 -1.02 -15.20
CA LEU A 193 -4.24 -2.43 -15.33
C LEU A 193 -5.38 -3.35 -15.75
N PHE A 194 -6.58 -3.13 -15.21
CA PHE A 194 -7.69 -4.09 -15.33
C PHE A 194 -8.83 -3.58 -16.23
N HIS A 195 -8.77 -2.31 -16.64
CA HIS A 195 -9.79 -1.69 -17.49
C HIS A 195 -9.17 -1.23 -18.81
N LYS A 196 -9.33 -2.04 -19.86
CA LYS A 196 -8.85 -1.69 -21.21
C LYS A 196 -9.59 -0.45 -21.70
N ALA A 197 -8.84 0.63 -21.91
CA ALA A 197 -9.35 1.87 -22.48
C ALA A 197 -9.27 1.82 -24.01
N GLU A 198 -10.15 2.59 -24.67
CA GLU A 198 -9.98 2.92 -26.09
C GLU A 198 -8.70 3.73 -26.29
N GLN A 199 -8.10 3.64 -27.48
CA GLN A 199 -6.85 4.33 -27.79
C GLN A 199 -6.95 5.85 -27.57
N SER A 200 -8.07 6.47 -27.97
CA SER A 200 -8.36 7.90 -27.76
C SER A 200 -8.29 8.31 -26.28
N VAL A 201 -8.78 7.47 -25.38
CA VAL A 201 -8.75 7.70 -23.93
C VAL A 201 -7.34 7.52 -23.38
N GLN A 202 -6.60 6.52 -23.86
CA GLN A 202 -5.19 6.32 -23.50
C GLN A 202 -4.33 7.51 -23.96
N ASP A 203 -4.57 8.03 -25.16
CA ASP A 203 -3.87 9.19 -25.71
C ASP A 203 -4.18 10.44 -24.88
N SER A 204 -5.45 10.69 -24.56
CA SER A 204 -5.86 11.80 -23.68
C SER A 204 -5.26 11.69 -22.27
N PHE A 205 -5.19 10.49 -21.70
CA PHE A 205 -4.57 10.24 -20.40
C PHE A 205 -3.07 10.57 -20.43
N THR A 206 -2.39 10.16 -21.50
CA THR A 206 -0.97 10.42 -21.74
C THR A 206 -0.71 11.91 -21.94
N GLU A 207 -1.55 12.58 -22.72
CA GLU A 207 -1.49 14.02 -22.95
C GLU A 207 -1.66 14.81 -21.65
N MET A 208 -2.67 14.48 -20.84
CA MET A 208 -2.88 15.13 -19.55
C MET A 208 -1.66 15.00 -18.61
N LEU A 209 -1.02 13.83 -18.57
CA LEU A 209 0.20 13.65 -17.79
C LEU A 209 1.40 14.38 -18.40
N SER A 210 1.48 14.51 -19.72
CA SER A 210 2.51 15.30 -20.40
C SER A 210 2.38 16.79 -20.11
N THR A 211 1.15 17.32 -20.12
CA THR A 211 0.85 18.70 -19.69
C THR A 211 1.24 18.90 -18.24
N TYR A 212 0.80 18.01 -17.35
CA TYR A 212 1.12 18.07 -15.91
C TYR A 212 2.63 17.99 -15.64
N ARG A 213 3.35 17.11 -16.34
CA ARG A 213 4.82 17.04 -16.29
C ARG A 213 5.46 18.37 -16.69
N SER A 214 4.95 19.01 -17.73
CA SER A 214 5.46 20.30 -18.22
C SER A 214 5.18 21.43 -17.22
N GLU A 215 4.02 21.41 -16.57
CA GLU A 215 3.64 22.35 -15.50
C GLU A 215 4.55 22.20 -14.27
N LEU A 216 4.88 20.96 -13.88
CA LEU A 216 5.75 20.64 -12.75
C LEU A 216 7.25 20.80 -13.03
N ALA A 217 7.66 20.98 -14.29
CA ALA A 217 9.06 21.03 -14.66
C ALA A 217 9.76 22.25 -14.02
N LEU A 218 10.76 21.96 -13.20
CA LEU A 218 11.62 22.97 -12.58
C LEU A 218 13.05 22.86 -13.13
N PRO A 219 13.72 23.99 -13.40
CA PRO A 219 15.13 23.99 -13.80
C PRO A 219 16.10 23.89 -12.61
N PHE A 220 15.59 23.63 -11.39
CA PHE A 220 16.34 23.55 -10.14
C PHE A 220 15.71 22.52 -9.22
N GLY A 221 16.50 22.02 -8.26
CA GLY A 221 16.05 21.12 -7.20
C GLY A 221 15.46 21.89 -6.03
N ILE A 222 14.73 21.17 -5.16
CA ILE A 222 14.04 21.76 -4.00
C ILE A 222 14.50 21.09 -2.72
N VAL A 223 14.83 21.90 -1.71
CA VAL A 223 14.84 21.50 -0.30
C VAL A 223 13.73 22.26 0.41
N GLY A 224 12.66 21.55 0.79
CA GLY A 224 11.44 22.11 1.34
C GLY A 224 11.60 22.75 2.72
N LYS A 225 10.59 23.54 3.10
CA LYS A 225 10.58 24.26 4.38
C LYS A 225 10.76 23.27 5.54
N GLY A 226 11.66 23.57 6.47
CA GLY A 226 11.86 22.72 7.66
C GLY A 226 12.41 21.32 7.39
N ALA A 227 12.82 21.01 6.14
CA ALA A 227 13.42 19.72 5.81
C ALA A 227 14.83 19.61 6.40
N VAL A 228 15.21 18.41 6.81
CA VAL A 228 16.56 18.10 7.29
C VAL A 228 17.19 17.12 6.31
N VAL A 229 18.32 17.51 5.75
CA VAL A 229 19.19 16.69 4.92
C VAL A 229 20.56 16.68 5.59
N SER A 230 20.93 15.55 6.19
CA SER A 230 22.20 15.40 6.90
C SER A 230 22.97 14.16 6.47
N ASN A 231 24.30 14.24 6.53
CA ASN A 231 25.21 13.10 6.38
C ASN A 231 24.95 12.28 5.10
N THR A 232 24.59 12.95 4.01
CA THR A 232 24.12 12.32 2.78
C THR A 232 25.16 12.48 1.69
N ASN A 233 25.54 11.40 1.01
CA ASN A 233 26.61 11.46 0.02
C ASN A 233 26.18 12.27 -1.23
N ILE A 234 25.07 11.88 -1.86
CA ILE A 234 24.60 12.55 -3.09
C ILE A 234 23.07 12.63 -3.18
N ILE A 235 22.59 13.82 -3.54
CA ILE A 235 21.22 14.08 -3.97
C ILE A 235 21.27 14.76 -5.35
N ARG A 236 20.64 14.14 -6.34
CA ARG A 236 20.63 14.65 -7.71
C ARG A 236 19.23 14.74 -8.29
N ASN A 237 18.90 15.87 -8.91
CA ASN A 237 17.64 16.07 -9.64
C ASN A 237 16.40 15.65 -8.81
N SER A 238 16.32 16.08 -7.55
CA SER A 238 15.30 15.58 -6.62
C SER A 238 14.60 16.74 -5.90
N TRP A 239 13.35 16.50 -5.52
CA TRP A 239 12.55 17.42 -4.73
C TRP A 239 12.35 16.80 -3.35
N ILE A 240 12.94 17.43 -2.34
CA ILE A 240 12.77 17.09 -0.93
C ILE A 240 11.62 17.94 -0.36
N GLY A 241 10.53 17.28 0.04
CA GLY A 241 9.32 17.91 0.57
C GLY A 241 9.54 18.67 1.88
N ALA A 242 8.52 19.41 2.31
CA ALA A 242 8.59 20.16 3.56
C ALA A 242 8.64 19.19 4.75
N HIS A 243 9.46 19.51 5.76
CA HIS A 243 9.64 18.70 6.96
C HIS A 243 10.10 17.26 6.73
N SER A 244 10.62 16.93 5.54
CA SER A 244 11.27 15.63 5.31
C SER A 244 12.48 15.45 6.22
N ARG A 245 12.80 14.20 6.51
CA ARG A 245 14.00 13.81 7.27
C ARG A 245 14.84 12.86 6.44
N ILE A 246 16.00 13.31 6.01
CA ILE A 246 16.96 12.56 5.21
C ILE A 246 18.28 12.57 5.97
N GLU A 247 18.67 11.42 6.51
CA GLU A 247 19.87 11.33 7.35
C GLU A 247 20.66 10.09 7.00
N GLY A 248 21.92 10.26 6.58
CA GLY A 248 22.76 9.11 6.25
C GLY A 248 22.43 8.44 4.92
N ALA A 249 21.63 9.04 4.03
CA ALA A 249 21.29 8.44 2.75
C ALA A 249 22.53 8.26 1.87
N ALA A 250 22.66 7.09 1.23
CA ALA A 250 23.78 6.82 0.33
C ALA A 250 23.59 7.53 -1.01
N LYS A 251 22.36 7.54 -1.53
CA LYS A 251 22.04 8.16 -2.82
C LYS A 251 20.55 8.47 -2.95
N ILE A 252 20.22 9.67 -3.42
CA ILE A 252 18.87 10.02 -3.87
C ILE A 252 18.95 10.62 -5.27
N ARG A 253 18.21 10.07 -6.23
CA ARG A 253 18.24 10.52 -7.62
C ARG A 253 16.87 10.55 -8.28
N ASN A 254 16.59 11.62 -9.03
CA ASN A 254 15.39 11.73 -9.88
C ASN A 254 14.10 11.34 -9.14
N SER A 255 13.94 11.83 -7.91
CA SER A 255 12.87 11.41 -7.01
C SER A 255 12.15 12.61 -6.40
N ILE A 256 10.85 12.45 -6.13
CA ILE A 256 10.07 13.36 -5.29
C ILE A 256 9.81 12.64 -3.97
N ILE A 257 10.16 13.29 -2.87
CA ILE A 257 9.80 12.85 -1.52
C ILE A 257 8.81 13.84 -0.95
N MET A 258 7.52 13.51 -1.04
CA MET A 258 6.44 14.28 -0.43
C MET A 258 6.51 14.13 1.08
N SER A 259 6.38 15.24 1.81
CA SER A 259 6.36 15.27 3.27
C SER A 259 5.58 16.50 3.77
N SER A 260 4.99 16.38 4.96
CA SER A 260 4.41 17.50 5.71
C SER A 260 4.86 17.45 7.19
N LEU A 261 4.43 18.43 7.98
CA LEU A 261 4.69 18.42 9.43
C LEU A 261 3.92 17.30 10.13
N GLU A 262 2.70 17.02 9.68
CA GLU A 262 1.77 16.04 10.24
C GLU A 262 2.10 14.62 9.77
N GLU A 263 2.49 14.45 8.50
CA GLU A 263 2.85 13.17 7.89
C GLU A 263 4.26 13.25 7.26
N SER A 264 5.28 13.33 8.11
CA SER A 264 6.67 13.45 7.68
C SER A 264 7.20 12.17 7.02
N SER A 265 7.93 12.33 5.91
CA SER A 265 8.60 11.24 5.19
C SER A 265 10.09 11.20 5.46
N HIS A 266 10.60 9.98 5.57
CA HIS A 266 11.84 9.65 6.27
C HIS A 266 12.72 8.75 5.39
N VAL A 267 13.98 9.12 5.18
CA VAL A 267 14.98 8.34 4.43
C VAL A 267 16.28 8.25 5.23
N TYR A 268 16.63 7.06 5.71
CA TYR A 268 17.70 6.87 6.69
C TYR A 268 18.74 5.81 6.30
N ASP A 269 19.91 5.86 6.94
CA ASP A 269 20.86 4.75 7.09
C ASP A 269 21.22 4.05 5.77
N SER A 270 22.05 4.69 4.94
CA SER A 270 22.61 4.13 3.70
C SER A 270 21.59 3.72 2.63
N VAL A 271 20.39 4.31 2.64
CA VAL A 271 19.38 4.06 1.60
C VAL A 271 19.82 4.54 0.22
N ILE A 272 19.44 3.76 -0.80
CA ILE A 272 19.51 4.12 -2.22
C ILE A 272 18.08 4.29 -2.75
N LEU A 273 17.76 5.51 -3.19
CA LEU A 273 16.45 5.86 -3.75
C LEU A 273 16.63 6.50 -5.13
N GLU A 274 16.25 5.79 -6.19
CA GLU A 274 16.41 6.29 -7.57
C GLU A 274 15.10 6.19 -8.35
N ASN A 275 14.79 7.19 -9.17
CA ASN A 275 13.63 7.16 -10.07
C ASN A 275 12.32 6.80 -9.33
N THR A 276 12.09 7.37 -8.15
CA THR A 276 11.00 6.93 -7.28
C THR A 276 10.12 8.09 -6.85
N ASN A 277 8.81 7.84 -6.81
CA ASN A 277 7.85 8.74 -6.20
C ASN A 277 7.50 8.24 -4.79
N VAL A 278 7.75 9.09 -3.79
CA VAL A 278 7.50 8.79 -2.38
C VAL A 278 6.41 9.72 -1.86
N GLN A 279 5.28 9.14 -1.45
CA GLN A 279 4.16 9.86 -0.85
C GLN A 279 4.36 10.15 0.65
N MET A 280 3.40 10.84 1.25
CA MET A 280 3.45 11.29 2.65
C MET A 280 3.58 10.14 3.66
N GLY A 281 4.30 10.38 4.75
CA GLY A 281 4.46 9.44 5.85
C GLY A 281 5.27 8.18 5.53
N VAL A 282 5.93 8.10 4.36
CA VAL A 282 6.73 6.94 3.97
C VAL A 282 8.06 6.92 4.73
N LYS A 283 8.49 5.72 5.13
CA LYS A 283 9.78 5.50 5.78
C LYS A 283 10.63 4.51 4.98
N VAL A 284 11.81 4.94 4.54
CA VAL A 284 12.81 4.09 3.90
C VAL A 284 14.08 4.09 4.76
N HIS A 285 14.59 2.94 5.17
CA HIS A 285 15.71 2.90 6.13
C HIS A 285 16.64 1.68 5.98
N THR A 286 17.70 1.66 6.78
CA THR A 286 18.60 0.51 7.02
C THR A 286 19.03 -0.20 5.73
N GLY A 287 19.60 0.56 4.81
CA GLY A 287 20.21 0.05 3.58
C GLY A 287 19.24 -0.44 2.51
N ALA A 288 17.95 -0.11 2.61
CA ALA A 288 16.99 -0.45 1.56
C ALA A 288 17.34 0.21 0.20
N GLU A 289 17.07 -0.52 -0.88
CA GLU A 289 17.24 -0.07 -2.27
C GLU A 289 15.87 0.01 -2.94
N VAL A 290 15.49 1.21 -3.39
CA VAL A 290 14.22 1.45 -4.08
C VAL A 290 14.49 2.14 -5.40
N GLN A 291 14.07 1.49 -6.49
CA GLN A 291 14.34 1.94 -7.86
C GLN A 291 13.11 1.86 -8.75
N SER A 292 12.88 2.90 -9.55
CA SER A 292 11.83 2.91 -10.59
C SER A 292 10.46 2.51 -10.04
N SER A 293 10.07 3.09 -8.92
CA SER A 293 8.94 2.62 -8.11
C SER A 293 8.05 3.76 -7.61
N VAL A 294 6.85 3.40 -7.13
CA VAL A 294 5.97 4.32 -6.38
C VAL A 294 5.76 3.74 -4.99
N LEU A 295 6.11 4.51 -3.96
CA LEU A 295 5.79 4.21 -2.57
C LEU A 295 4.63 5.11 -2.13
N MET A 296 3.45 4.52 -1.98
CA MET A 296 2.26 5.27 -1.56
C MET A 296 2.25 5.54 -0.05
N SER A 297 1.30 6.35 0.41
CA SER A 297 1.29 6.89 1.76
C SER A 297 1.48 5.84 2.87
N ARG A 298 2.34 6.19 3.84
CA ARG A 298 2.67 5.38 5.03
C ARG A 298 3.21 3.97 4.75
N CYS A 299 3.84 3.77 3.59
CA CYS A 299 4.66 2.58 3.37
C CYS A 299 5.92 2.59 4.23
N LYS A 300 6.41 1.41 4.59
CA LYS A 300 7.70 1.23 5.24
C LYS A 300 8.55 0.23 4.46
N VAL A 301 9.76 0.62 4.09
CA VAL A 301 10.73 -0.22 3.36
C VAL A 301 12.07 -0.17 4.07
N GLY A 302 12.61 -1.29 4.51
CA GLY A 302 13.76 -1.29 5.40
C GLY A 302 14.58 -2.57 5.42
N CYS A 303 15.59 -2.59 6.30
CA CYS A 303 16.41 -3.77 6.57
C CYS A 303 16.93 -4.45 5.30
N LYS A 304 17.57 -3.67 4.41
CA LYS A 304 18.12 -4.10 3.11
C LYS A 304 17.10 -4.65 2.12
N ALA A 305 15.81 -4.36 2.31
CA ALA A 305 14.78 -4.68 1.32
C ALA A 305 15.08 -4.04 -0.04
N ILE A 306 14.70 -4.74 -1.10
CA ILE A 306 14.88 -4.32 -2.48
C ILE A 306 13.50 -4.15 -3.12
N VAL A 307 13.21 -2.98 -3.67
CA VAL A 307 11.97 -2.69 -4.40
C VAL A 307 12.31 -2.12 -5.77
N LYS A 308 11.95 -2.85 -6.83
CA LYS A 308 12.28 -2.51 -8.22
C LYS A 308 11.04 -2.55 -9.10
N SER A 309 10.90 -1.57 -9.99
CA SER A 309 9.83 -1.55 -11.00
C SER A 309 8.43 -1.82 -10.42
N SER A 310 8.15 -1.31 -9.22
CA SER A 310 6.98 -1.76 -8.44
C SER A 310 6.14 -0.61 -7.91
N ILE A 311 4.86 -0.90 -7.73
CA ILE A 311 3.89 0.01 -7.10
C ILE A 311 3.51 -0.58 -5.75
N ILE A 312 3.89 0.12 -4.69
CA ILE A 312 3.63 -0.30 -3.31
C ILE A 312 2.50 0.58 -2.77
N ALA A 313 1.32 -0.04 -2.61
CA ALA A 313 0.10 0.63 -2.18
C ALA A 313 0.13 1.00 -0.68
N PRO A 314 -0.80 1.84 -0.18
CA PRO A 314 -0.67 2.43 1.14
C PRO A 314 -0.54 1.41 2.28
N CYS A 315 0.21 1.81 3.31
CA CYS A 315 0.39 1.05 4.55
C CYS A 315 1.04 -0.34 4.38
N CYS A 316 1.70 -0.62 3.25
CA CYS A 316 2.52 -1.81 3.10
C CYS A 316 3.80 -1.72 3.93
N HIS A 317 4.31 -2.86 4.37
CA HIS A 317 5.55 -2.95 5.14
C HIS A 317 6.43 -4.04 4.53
N ILE A 318 7.63 -3.65 4.08
CA ILE A 318 8.63 -4.53 3.48
C ILE A 318 9.93 -4.37 4.26
N GLU A 319 10.30 -5.37 5.05
CA GLU A 319 11.62 -5.52 5.66
C GLU A 319 12.25 -6.77 5.05
N GLU A 320 13.55 -6.72 4.74
CA GLU A 320 14.34 -7.87 4.27
C GLU A 320 13.89 -8.51 2.92
N GLY A 321 12.72 -8.15 2.39
CA GLY A 321 12.15 -8.74 1.17
C GLY A 321 12.66 -8.14 -0.13
N GLU A 322 12.49 -8.90 -1.21
CA GLU A 322 12.67 -8.43 -2.59
C GLU A 322 11.30 -8.38 -3.30
N VAL A 323 10.96 -7.19 -3.82
CA VAL A 323 9.75 -6.94 -4.60
C VAL A 323 10.15 -6.39 -5.97
N ASN A 324 9.83 -7.13 -7.04
CA ASN A 324 10.15 -6.72 -8.41
C ASN A 324 8.92 -6.82 -9.33
N SER A 325 8.78 -5.86 -10.26
CA SER A 325 7.70 -5.81 -11.25
C SER A 325 6.34 -6.17 -10.65
N SER A 326 5.99 -5.57 -9.52
CA SER A 326 4.81 -5.98 -8.75
C SER A 326 3.93 -4.81 -8.37
N TYR A 327 2.62 -5.05 -8.37
CA TYR A 327 1.65 -4.19 -7.71
C TYR A 327 1.21 -4.84 -6.40
N MET A 328 1.74 -4.33 -5.30
CA MET A 328 1.49 -4.82 -3.94
C MET A 328 0.39 -3.97 -3.29
N GLY A 329 -0.81 -4.53 -3.16
CA GLY A 329 -1.99 -3.83 -2.66
C GLY A 329 -1.94 -3.50 -1.17
N PRO A 330 -2.88 -2.66 -0.69
CA PRO A 330 -2.81 -2.03 0.63
C PRO A 330 -2.60 -3.00 1.79
N MET A 331 -1.81 -2.58 2.78
CA MET A 331 -1.56 -3.32 4.02
C MET A 331 -0.92 -4.71 3.86
N THR A 332 -0.38 -5.04 2.68
CA THR A 332 0.40 -6.27 2.49
C THR A 332 1.71 -6.19 3.26
N GLN A 333 2.16 -7.30 3.86
CA GLN A 333 3.33 -7.35 4.75
C GLN A 333 4.37 -8.37 4.29
N MET A 334 5.64 -7.97 4.38
CA MET A 334 6.84 -8.80 4.26
C MET A 334 7.79 -8.35 5.38
N HIS A 335 7.99 -9.19 6.39
CA HIS A 335 8.83 -8.82 7.55
C HIS A 335 10.21 -9.50 7.55
N HIS A 336 10.42 -10.44 6.64
CA HIS A 336 11.60 -11.29 6.58
C HIS A 336 12.00 -11.54 5.13
N HIS A 337 13.22 -12.06 4.92
CA HIS A 337 13.70 -12.46 3.60
C HIS A 337 12.65 -13.30 2.85
N SER A 338 12.08 -12.75 1.79
CA SER A 338 11.02 -13.34 0.97
C SER A 338 11.01 -12.66 -0.39
N LEU A 339 10.44 -13.32 -1.39
CA LEU A 339 10.46 -12.88 -2.78
C LEU A 339 9.03 -12.68 -3.30
N LEU A 340 8.77 -11.51 -3.88
CA LEU A 340 7.54 -11.19 -4.59
C LEU A 340 7.88 -10.60 -5.97
N ILE A 341 7.75 -11.42 -7.02
CA ILE A 341 8.05 -11.02 -8.40
C ILE A 341 6.85 -11.26 -9.29
N ALA A 342 6.62 -10.35 -10.23
CA ALA A 342 5.55 -10.43 -11.21
C ALA A 342 4.15 -10.65 -10.62
N ALA A 343 3.88 -9.96 -9.51
CA ALA A 343 2.63 -10.08 -8.77
C ALA A 343 1.67 -8.92 -9.05
N LEU A 344 0.40 -9.24 -9.27
CA LEU A 344 -0.71 -8.29 -9.35
C LEU A 344 -1.67 -8.55 -8.20
N TRP A 345 -1.51 -7.79 -7.11
CA TRP A 345 -2.22 -8.01 -5.85
C TRP A 345 -3.00 -6.77 -5.36
N PRO A 346 -3.94 -6.21 -6.15
CA PRO A 346 -4.68 -5.00 -5.76
C PRO A 346 -5.46 -5.14 -4.46
N GLU A 347 -6.00 -6.34 -4.18
CA GLU A 347 -6.84 -6.57 -3.00
C GLU A 347 -6.06 -6.50 -1.67
N GLY A 348 -4.74 -6.63 -1.72
CA GLY A 348 -3.84 -6.48 -0.58
C GLY A 348 -4.19 -7.37 0.62
N CYS A 349 -3.94 -6.83 1.81
CA CYS A 349 -4.08 -7.51 3.11
C CYS A 349 -3.24 -8.81 3.21
N GLY A 350 -2.25 -8.97 2.35
CA GLY A 350 -1.47 -10.19 2.27
C GLY A 350 -0.35 -10.27 3.29
N ASN A 351 0.20 -11.48 3.45
CA ASN A 351 1.42 -11.65 4.22
C ASN A 351 2.29 -12.75 3.60
N LEU A 352 3.61 -12.48 3.51
CA LEU A 352 4.61 -13.45 3.05
C LEU A 352 5.51 -13.85 4.22
N GLY A 353 5.54 -15.15 4.50
CA GLY A 353 6.45 -15.74 5.45
C GLY A 353 7.91 -15.72 4.96
N TYR A 354 8.84 -15.87 5.91
CA TYR A 354 10.25 -16.06 5.58
C TYR A 354 10.45 -17.21 4.58
N GLY A 355 11.30 -16.99 3.58
CA GLY A 355 11.60 -17.94 2.52
C GLY A 355 10.47 -18.18 1.53
N ALA A 356 9.35 -17.44 1.60
CA ALA A 356 8.30 -17.53 0.59
C ALA A 356 8.84 -17.03 -0.77
N ASN A 357 8.79 -17.91 -1.76
CA ASN A 357 9.21 -17.64 -3.15
C ASN A 357 7.96 -17.46 -4.02
N VAL A 358 7.39 -16.26 -4.01
CA VAL A 358 6.20 -15.87 -4.77
C VAL A 358 6.64 -15.18 -6.05
N GLY A 359 7.22 -15.95 -6.96
CA GLY A 359 8.06 -15.36 -8.01
C GLY A 359 8.99 -16.32 -8.72
N SER A 360 8.80 -17.64 -8.61
CA SER A 360 9.71 -18.62 -9.21
C SER A 360 9.47 -18.72 -10.72
N ASN A 361 9.71 -17.63 -11.46
CA ASN A 361 9.50 -17.51 -12.90
C ASN A 361 10.73 -17.92 -13.74
N HIS A 362 11.92 -18.04 -13.13
CA HIS A 362 13.12 -18.64 -13.72
C HIS A 362 13.01 -20.16 -13.85
N THR A 363 12.03 -20.63 -14.62
CA THR A 363 11.69 -22.06 -14.79
C THR A 363 12.40 -22.72 -15.96
N GLY A 364 13.31 -22.00 -16.64
CA GLY A 364 13.88 -22.40 -17.94
C GLY A 364 12.87 -22.36 -19.09
N ARG A 365 11.66 -21.82 -18.85
CA ARG A 365 10.59 -21.59 -19.84
C ARG A 365 10.42 -20.09 -20.08
N MET A 366 9.47 -19.69 -20.94
CA MET A 366 9.21 -18.28 -21.22
C MET A 366 9.01 -17.48 -19.92
N PRO A 367 9.73 -16.36 -19.71
CA PRO A 367 9.70 -15.56 -18.47
C PRO A 367 8.48 -14.64 -18.37
N ASP A 368 7.38 -14.95 -19.06
CA ASP A 368 6.26 -14.04 -19.33
C ASP A 368 5.02 -14.28 -18.44
N GLN A 369 5.22 -14.87 -17.26
CA GLN A 369 4.14 -15.37 -16.41
C GLN A 369 3.99 -14.56 -15.12
N GLU A 370 2.76 -14.55 -14.59
CA GLU A 370 2.36 -13.69 -13.47
C GLU A 370 1.70 -14.51 -12.35
N VAL A 371 1.64 -13.91 -11.16
CA VAL A 371 0.75 -14.32 -10.09
C VAL A 371 -0.26 -13.25 -9.75
N MET A 372 -1.50 -13.66 -9.51
CA MET A 372 -2.56 -12.80 -8.98
C MET A 372 -3.04 -13.35 -7.64
N PRO A 373 -2.44 -12.95 -6.50
CA PRO A 373 -2.88 -13.39 -5.18
C PRO A 373 -4.30 -12.90 -4.86
N GLY A 374 -4.99 -13.61 -3.95
CA GLY A 374 -6.28 -13.18 -3.41
C GLY A 374 -6.10 -12.21 -2.23
N GLN A 375 -7.15 -11.46 -1.91
CA GLN A 375 -7.17 -10.63 -0.70
C GLN A 375 -6.76 -11.45 0.53
N GLY A 376 -5.97 -10.92 1.44
CA GLY A 376 -5.76 -11.61 2.72
C GLY A 376 -4.95 -12.92 2.63
N MET A 377 -4.38 -13.23 1.46
CA MET A 377 -3.68 -14.50 1.23
C MET A 377 -2.39 -14.56 2.05
N PHE A 378 -2.17 -15.70 2.72
CA PHE A 378 -0.96 -15.97 3.48
C PHE A 378 -0.09 -17.00 2.76
N PHE A 379 1.08 -16.57 2.32
CA PHE A 379 2.13 -17.45 1.80
C PHE A 379 3.00 -17.92 2.96
N GLY A 380 2.85 -19.19 3.36
CA GLY A 380 3.58 -19.77 4.49
C GLY A 380 5.10 -19.77 4.34
N LEU A 381 5.81 -20.15 5.40
CA LEU A 381 7.27 -20.14 5.42
C LEU A 381 7.82 -21.10 4.36
N GLY A 382 8.81 -20.67 3.57
CA GLY A 382 9.52 -21.54 2.63
C GLY A 382 8.67 -22.06 1.46
N VAL A 383 7.51 -21.46 1.16
CA VAL A 383 6.69 -21.90 0.02
C VAL A 383 7.35 -21.55 -1.33
N ASN A 384 7.02 -22.31 -2.38
CA ASN A 384 7.40 -22.00 -3.75
C ASN A 384 6.15 -21.93 -4.64
N ILE A 385 5.84 -20.75 -5.16
CA ILE A 385 4.66 -20.55 -6.00
C ILE A 385 5.08 -20.59 -7.46
N LYS A 386 4.63 -21.61 -8.19
CA LYS A 386 4.89 -21.73 -9.64
C LYS A 386 3.89 -20.92 -10.45
N PHE A 387 4.38 -20.31 -11.52
CA PHE A 387 3.58 -19.50 -12.43
C PHE A 387 3.12 -20.30 -13.67
N PRO A 388 2.04 -19.86 -14.35
CA PRO A 388 1.13 -18.80 -13.91
C PRO A 388 0.23 -19.26 -12.76
N SER A 389 -0.10 -18.35 -11.85
CA SER A 389 -0.99 -18.63 -10.72
C SER A 389 -2.04 -17.53 -10.53
N ASN A 390 -3.31 -17.91 -10.37
CA ASN A 390 -4.39 -16.96 -10.10
C ASN A 390 -5.23 -17.41 -8.91
N PHE A 391 -5.15 -16.66 -7.82
CA PHE A 391 -5.82 -16.89 -6.54
C PHE A 391 -6.82 -15.78 -6.19
N ARG A 392 -7.13 -14.86 -7.11
CA ARG A 392 -8.03 -13.71 -6.84
C ARG A 392 -9.40 -14.15 -6.32
N GLU A 393 -9.90 -15.28 -6.81
CA GLU A 393 -11.19 -15.86 -6.42
C GLU A 393 -11.09 -16.74 -5.16
N SER A 394 -9.96 -16.68 -4.44
CA SER A 394 -9.68 -17.45 -3.22
C SER A 394 -9.14 -16.56 -2.09
N PRO A 395 -9.83 -15.46 -1.72
CA PRO A 395 -9.37 -14.58 -0.66
C PRO A 395 -9.27 -15.33 0.68
N PHE A 396 -8.39 -14.84 1.55
CA PHE A 396 -8.09 -15.35 2.90
C PHE A 396 -7.61 -16.80 2.90
N THR A 397 -7.03 -17.26 1.79
CA THR A 397 -6.41 -18.58 1.67
C THR A 397 -5.04 -18.60 2.32
N LEU A 398 -4.75 -19.69 3.05
CA LEU A 398 -3.46 -19.99 3.64
C LEU A 398 -2.77 -21.11 2.86
N ILE A 399 -1.55 -20.86 2.38
CA ILE A 399 -0.67 -21.91 1.87
C ILE A 399 0.28 -22.29 3.00
N ALA A 400 0.22 -23.54 3.46
CA ALA A 400 1.04 -24.01 4.58
C ALA A 400 2.54 -23.97 4.24
N SER A 401 3.37 -23.93 5.27
CA SER A 401 4.82 -23.86 5.12
C SER A 401 5.40 -25.02 4.32
N GLY A 402 6.47 -24.75 3.56
CA GLY A 402 7.28 -25.74 2.85
C GLY A 402 6.63 -26.33 1.60
N LEU A 403 5.51 -25.78 1.13
CA LEU A 403 4.81 -26.31 -0.04
C LEU A 403 5.34 -25.73 -1.34
N THR A 404 5.29 -26.54 -2.39
CA THR A 404 5.34 -26.06 -3.77
C THR A 404 3.95 -26.12 -4.36
N THR A 405 3.45 -25.00 -4.87
CA THR A 405 2.22 -25.00 -5.69
C THR A 405 2.58 -25.14 -7.15
N LEU A 406 1.75 -25.85 -7.90
CA LEU A 406 1.85 -25.94 -9.35
C LEU A 406 1.09 -24.78 -10.01
N PRO A 407 1.34 -24.50 -11.31
CA PRO A 407 0.61 -23.47 -12.04
C PRO A 407 -0.89 -23.75 -12.03
N GLN A 408 -1.69 -22.79 -11.57
CA GLN A 408 -3.11 -23.06 -11.30
C GLN A 408 -3.99 -21.81 -11.20
N ARG A 409 -5.30 -22.02 -11.31
CA ARG A 409 -6.32 -21.06 -10.89
C ARG A 409 -7.15 -21.67 -9.76
N LEU A 410 -7.30 -20.94 -8.66
CA LEU A 410 -8.07 -21.36 -7.49
C LEU A 410 -9.29 -20.47 -7.28
N LYS A 411 -10.43 -21.09 -6.95
CA LYS A 411 -11.73 -20.40 -6.75
C LYS A 411 -12.42 -20.81 -5.44
N PHE A 412 -11.64 -21.06 -4.39
CA PHE A 412 -12.14 -21.51 -3.10
C PHE A 412 -11.65 -20.57 -1.99
N PRO A 413 -12.50 -19.63 -1.52
CA PRO A 413 -12.16 -18.71 -0.43
C PRO A 413 -11.84 -19.40 0.90
N PHE A 414 -11.13 -18.69 1.77
CA PHE A 414 -10.80 -19.13 3.13
C PHE A 414 -10.14 -20.52 3.19
N SER A 415 -9.45 -20.94 2.12
CA SER A 415 -8.91 -22.30 2.04
C SER A 415 -7.65 -22.46 2.87
N LEU A 416 -7.36 -23.70 3.27
CA LEU A 416 -6.01 -24.15 3.62
C LEU A 416 -5.49 -25.04 2.49
N ILE A 417 -4.29 -24.77 1.99
CA ILE A 417 -3.55 -25.71 1.14
C ILE A 417 -2.45 -26.30 2.02
N HIS A 418 -2.43 -27.63 2.17
CA HIS A 418 -1.42 -28.36 2.92
C HIS A 418 -0.87 -29.54 2.12
N ALA A 419 0.22 -30.15 2.60
CA ALA A 419 0.85 -31.28 1.93
C ALA A 419 -0.16 -32.41 1.74
N GLY A 420 -0.23 -32.95 0.53
CA GLY A 420 -1.02 -34.13 0.22
C GLY A 420 -0.43 -35.38 0.85
N ASP A 421 -1.26 -36.40 1.06
CA ASP A 421 -0.79 -37.73 1.44
C ASP A 421 -0.23 -38.45 0.18
N PRO A 422 1.08 -38.70 0.10
CA PRO A 422 1.69 -39.33 -1.07
C PRO A 422 1.27 -40.79 -1.25
N GLN A 423 0.69 -41.42 -0.23
CA GLN A 423 0.23 -42.82 -0.27
C GLN A 423 -1.23 -42.93 -0.72
N LEU A 424 -1.93 -41.82 -0.92
CA LEU A 424 -3.33 -41.83 -1.31
C LEU A 424 -3.50 -42.36 -2.74
N VAL A 425 -4.09 -43.54 -2.86
CA VAL A 425 -4.32 -44.22 -4.15
C VAL A 425 -5.20 -43.36 -5.06
N GLY A 426 -4.80 -43.22 -6.33
CA GLY A 426 -5.55 -42.47 -7.34
C GLY A 426 -5.29 -40.95 -7.34
N VAL A 427 -4.38 -40.46 -6.49
CA VAL A 427 -3.95 -39.06 -6.46
C VAL A 427 -2.50 -38.96 -6.89
N ALA A 428 -2.19 -38.02 -7.78
CA ALA A 428 -0.81 -37.80 -8.17
C ALA A 428 0.00 -37.23 -6.99
N PRO A 429 1.18 -37.79 -6.64
CA PRO A 429 1.96 -37.37 -5.46
C PRO A 429 2.39 -35.90 -5.44
N ARG A 430 2.35 -35.24 -6.60
CA ARG A 430 2.66 -33.80 -6.76
C ARG A 430 1.53 -32.86 -6.32
N LEU A 431 0.32 -33.37 -6.09
CA LEU A 431 -0.84 -32.56 -5.74
C LEU A 431 -0.86 -32.30 -4.23
N ASN A 432 -1.12 -31.05 -3.85
CA ASN A 432 -1.43 -30.69 -2.47
C ASN A 432 -2.90 -31.02 -2.16
N GLU A 433 -3.25 -31.11 -0.88
CA GLU A 433 -4.65 -31.17 -0.45
C GLU A 433 -5.16 -29.76 -0.18
N ILE A 434 -6.37 -29.46 -0.68
CA ILE A 434 -7.09 -28.23 -0.34
C ILE A 434 -8.23 -28.51 0.63
N VAL A 435 -8.38 -27.62 1.61
CA VAL A 435 -9.46 -27.62 2.61
C VAL A 435 -10.21 -26.29 2.51
N PRO A 436 -11.23 -26.19 1.63
CA PRO A 436 -12.00 -24.96 1.44
C PRO A 436 -12.75 -24.54 2.72
N GLY A 437 -12.84 -23.23 2.98
CA GLY A 437 -13.49 -22.71 4.19
C GLY A 437 -12.71 -22.88 5.50
N TRP A 438 -11.56 -23.57 5.49
CA TRP A 438 -10.80 -23.89 6.71
C TRP A 438 -10.47 -22.67 7.57
N ASN A 439 -9.99 -21.58 6.96
CA ASN A 439 -9.55 -20.39 7.69
C ASN A 439 -10.74 -19.74 8.44
N TYR A 440 -11.93 -19.74 7.82
CA TYR A 440 -13.17 -19.27 8.44
C TYR A 440 -13.63 -20.20 9.57
N ALA A 441 -13.60 -21.53 9.36
CA ALA A 441 -14.12 -22.49 10.33
C ALA A 441 -13.19 -22.77 11.52
N LYS A 442 -11.86 -22.67 11.34
CA LYS A 442 -10.86 -23.19 12.29
C LYS A 442 -9.86 -22.15 12.76
N ASN A 443 -9.81 -20.97 12.14
CA ASN A 443 -8.78 -19.97 12.41
C ASN A 443 -9.35 -18.54 12.49
N THR A 444 -10.53 -18.42 13.11
CA THR A 444 -11.23 -17.14 13.36
C THR A 444 -10.35 -16.14 14.11
N TYR A 445 -9.57 -16.59 15.10
CA TYR A 445 -8.60 -15.75 15.82
C TYR A 445 -7.63 -15.04 14.87
N ALA A 446 -7.08 -15.72 13.87
CA ALA A 446 -6.16 -15.08 12.93
C ALA A 446 -6.87 -14.07 12.02
N LEU A 447 -8.13 -14.34 11.62
CA LEU A 447 -8.92 -13.40 10.82
C LEU A 447 -9.18 -12.10 11.58
N ASP A 448 -9.63 -12.18 12.84
CA ASP A 448 -9.92 -10.98 13.64
C ASP A 448 -8.66 -10.28 14.14
N ARG A 449 -7.59 -11.04 14.46
CA ARG A 449 -6.27 -10.46 14.77
C ARG A 449 -5.73 -9.67 13.58
N ASN A 450 -5.94 -10.17 12.36
CA ASN A 450 -5.56 -9.44 11.15
C ASN A 450 -6.45 -8.21 10.94
N ALA A 451 -7.76 -8.31 11.13
CA ALA A 451 -8.68 -7.17 11.05
C ALA A 451 -8.28 -6.05 12.03
N TYR A 452 -7.94 -6.38 13.28
CA TYR A 452 -7.42 -5.45 14.28
C TYR A 452 -6.14 -4.74 13.79
N LYS A 453 -5.17 -5.51 13.27
CA LYS A 453 -3.93 -4.94 12.72
C LYS A 453 -4.19 -4.02 11.53
N TYR A 454 -5.14 -4.36 10.66
CA TYR A 454 -5.54 -3.53 9.53
C TYR A 454 -6.22 -2.24 9.99
N ALA A 455 -7.08 -2.30 11.01
CA ALA A 455 -7.73 -1.12 11.59
C ALA A 455 -6.72 -0.11 12.15
N ILE A 456 -5.64 -0.59 12.78
CA ILE A 456 -4.57 0.27 13.28
C ILE A 456 -3.74 0.86 12.14
N ARG A 457 -3.25 0.02 11.23
CA ARG A 457 -2.35 0.45 10.14
C ARG A 457 -3.05 1.36 9.13
N GLY A 458 -4.26 0.97 8.74
CA GLY A 458 -5.07 1.65 7.74
C GLY A 458 -5.75 2.92 8.22
N LYS A 459 -5.73 3.22 9.53
CA LYS A 459 -6.49 4.32 10.15
C LYS A 459 -6.40 5.64 9.36
N GLY A 460 -7.53 6.13 8.83
CA GLY A 460 -7.61 7.39 8.09
C GLY A 460 -7.12 7.35 6.64
N ILE A 461 -6.67 6.20 6.13
CA ILE A 461 -6.28 6.02 4.71
C ILE A 461 -7.05 4.88 4.05
N VAL A 462 -7.07 3.70 4.68
CA VAL A 462 -7.75 2.51 4.16
C VAL A 462 -9.06 2.33 4.93
N PRO A 463 -10.23 2.37 4.26
CA PRO A 463 -11.51 2.23 4.93
C PRO A 463 -11.70 0.81 5.49
N SER A 464 -12.45 0.68 6.58
CA SER A 464 -12.72 -0.63 7.21
C SER A 464 -13.44 -1.62 6.29
N THR A 465 -14.25 -1.11 5.37
CA THR A 465 -14.92 -1.90 4.34
C THR A 465 -13.94 -2.61 3.40
N PHE A 466 -12.71 -2.12 3.25
CA PHE A 466 -11.70 -2.73 2.39
C PHE A 466 -11.30 -4.12 2.88
N TYR A 467 -11.17 -4.31 4.20
CA TYR A 467 -10.67 -5.56 4.80
C TYR A 467 -11.74 -6.36 5.55
N SER A 468 -13.01 -5.95 5.46
CA SER A 468 -14.12 -6.73 6.00
C SER A 468 -14.23 -8.06 5.26
N ILE A 469 -14.30 -9.16 6.01
CA ILE A 469 -14.54 -10.50 5.43
C ILE A 469 -16.00 -10.68 5.00
N TYR A 470 -16.91 -9.80 5.42
CA TYR A 470 -18.34 -9.83 5.08
C TYR A 470 -18.68 -8.72 4.08
N ASN A 471 -18.06 -8.78 2.89
CA ASN A 471 -18.37 -7.86 1.80
C ASN A 471 -19.07 -8.58 0.62
N PRO A 472 -19.81 -7.85 -0.23
CA PRO A 472 -20.58 -8.47 -1.31
C PRO A 472 -19.75 -9.31 -2.29
N GLU A 473 -18.52 -8.89 -2.59
CA GLU A 473 -17.66 -9.62 -3.53
C GLU A 473 -17.17 -10.94 -2.90
N THR A 474 -16.76 -10.92 -1.64
CA THR A 474 -16.36 -12.15 -0.92
C THR A 474 -17.55 -13.10 -0.78
N ALA A 475 -18.75 -12.60 -0.49
CA ALA A 475 -19.96 -13.42 -0.43
C ALA A 475 -20.32 -14.05 -1.78
N ARG A 476 -20.14 -13.32 -2.89
CA ARG A 476 -20.30 -13.84 -4.24
C ARG A 476 -19.32 -14.99 -4.52
N LEU A 477 -18.06 -14.84 -4.13
CA LEU A 477 -17.04 -15.88 -4.30
C LEU A 477 -17.34 -17.12 -3.43
N VAL A 478 -17.78 -16.92 -2.17
CA VAL A 478 -18.18 -18.03 -1.30
C VAL A 478 -19.41 -18.76 -1.86
N PHE A 479 -20.39 -18.04 -2.41
CA PHE A 479 -21.56 -18.64 -3.04
C PHE A 479 -21.20 -19.43 -4.31
N ASP A 480 -20.33 -18.91 -5.16
CA ASP A 480 -19.81 -19.64 -6.32
C ASP A 480 -19.08 -20.92 -5.88
N ALA A 481 -18.22 -20.83 -4.86
CA ALA A 481 -17.54 -21.97 -4.26
C ALA A 481 -18.52 -23.00 -3.68
N TYR A 482 -19.55 -22.57 -2.96
CA TYR A 482 -20.61 -23.43 -2.42
C TYR A 482 -21.32 -24.22 -3.52
N ASN A 483 -21.67 -23.56 -4.63
CA ASN A 483 -22.33 -24.20 -5.77
C ASN A 483 -21.41 -25.19 -6.49
N ARG A 484 -20.12 -24.88 -6.64
CA ARG A 484 -19.12 -25.80 -7.24
C ARG A 484 -18.99 -27.11 -6.47
N LEU A 485 -19.18 -27.08 -5.15
CA LEU A 485 -19.10 -28.28 -4.33
C LEU A 485 -20.34 -29.19 -4.48
N GLN A 486 -21.40 -28.75 -5.15
CA GLN A 486 -22.60 -29.55 -5.46
C GLN A 486 -22.32 -30.48 -6.65
N VAL A 487 -21.69 -31.63 -6.37
CA VAL A 487 -21.31 -32.61 -7.40
C VAL A 487 -22.47 -33.55 -7.76
N SER A 488 -22.54 -33.96 -9.02
CA SER A 488 -23.53 -34.93 -9.50
C SER A 488 -23.20 -36.38 -9.12
N LYS A 489 -21.92 -36.68 -8.87
CA LYS A 489 -21.44 -38.01 -8.45
C LYS A 489 -20.50 -37.88 -7.25
N VAL A 490 -20.81 -38.63 -6.19
CA VAL A 490 -19.95 -38.72 -5.01
C VAL A 490 -18.73 -39.61 -5.31
N LYS A 491 -17.55 -39.16 -4.90
CA LYS A 491 -16.26 -39.83 -5.04
C LYS A 491 -15.46 -39.64 -3.76
N ASP A 492 -14.57 -40.56 -3.42
CA ASP A 492 -13.71 -40.41 -2.23
C ASP A 492 -12.75 -39.22 -2.37
N VAL A 493 -12.29 -38.98 -3.60
CA VAL A 493 -11.38 -37.90 -3.96
C VAL A 493 -11.87 -37.18 -5.22
N TYR A 494 -11.72 -35.86 -5.20
CA TYR A 494 -12.00 -34.95 -6.30
C TYR A 494 -10.74 -34.22 -6.72
N THR A 495 -10.59 -34.02 -8.03
CA THR A 495 -9.55 -33.17 -8.62
C THR A 495 -10.21 -32.11 -9.52
N LYS A 496 -9.40 -31.29 -10.21
CA LYS A 496 -9.92 -30.31 -11.18
C LYS A 496 -10.80 -30.90 -12.30
N SER A 497 -10.69 -32.21 -12.59
CA SER A 497 -11.58 -32.86 -13.57
C SER A 497 -13.00 -33.06 -13.04
N ASP A 498 -13.18 -32.99 -11.72
CA ASP A 498 -14.43 -33.28 -11.04
C ASP A 498 -15.10 -32.02 -10.50
N ILE A 499 -14.30 -31.07 -10.01
CA ILE A 499 -14.77 -29.80 -9.44
C ILE A 499 -13.91 -28.65 -10.02
N ASP A 500 -14.52 -27.79 -10.85
CA ASP A 500 -13.83 -26.62 -11.40
C ASP A 500 -13.41 -25.65 -10.27
N GLY A 501 -12.21 -25.09 -10.39
CA GLY A 501 -11.65 -24.15 -9.42
C GLY A 501 -10.78 -24.76 -8.32
N LEU A 502 -10.62 -26.09 -8.27
CA LEU A 502 -9.70 -26.75 -7.32
C LEU A 502 -8.21 -26.50 -7.64
N GLY A 503 -7.89 -26.04 -8.86
CA GLY A 503 -6.53 -25.86 -9.31
C GLY A 503 -5.75 -27.18 -9.41
N GLU A 504 -4.45 -27.15 -9.14
CA GLU A 504 -3.61 -28.35 -9.09
C GLU A 504 -3.54 -28.91 -7.67
N ASN A 505 -4.71 -29.14 -7.08
CA ASN A 505 -4.89 -29.75 -5.76
C ASN A 505 -5.95 -30.87 -5.84
N PHE A 506 -6.05 -31.67 -4.79
CA PHE A 506 -7.15 -32.61 -4.59
C PHE A 506 -7.95 -32.30 -3.33
N LEU A 507 -9.18 -32.81 -3.28
CA LEU A 507 -10.13 -32.63 -2.19
C LEU A 507 -10.75 -33.99 -1.82
N ARG A 508 -10.77 -34.36 -0.54
CA ARG A 508 -11.46 -35.58 -0.08
C ARG A 508 -12.94 -35.32 0.20
N GLU A 509 -13.78 -36.35 0.08
CA GLU A 509 -15.24 -36.22 0.32
C GLU A 509 -15.58 -35.65 1.69
N ARG A 510 -14.92 -36.14 2.75
CA ARG A 510 -15.12 -35.61 4.11
C ARG A 510 -14.84 -34.11 4.17
N VAL A 511 -13.83 -33.65 3.44
CA VAL A 511 -13.43 -32.24 3.39
C VAL A 511 -14.44 -31.43 2.57
N ARG A 512 -14.94 -31.98 1.45
CA ARG A 512 -16.00 -31.35 0.65
C ARG A 512 -17.27 -31.09 1.49
N GLN A 513 -17.72 -32.07 2.26
CA GLN A 513 -18.90 -31.95 3.11
C GLN A 513 -18.72 -30.88 4.20
N ASN A 514 -17.55 -30.84 4.83
CA ASN A 514 -17.22 -29.80 5.80
C ASN A 514 -17.17 -28.40 5.17
N ALA A 515 -16.64 -28.30 3.95
CA ALA A 515 -16.62 -27.05 3.20
C ALA A 515 -18.02 -26.54 2.83
N ILE A 516 -18.93 -27.43 2.38
CA ILE A 516 -20.33 -27.09 2.12
C ILE A 516 -21.00 -26.52 3.37
N LYS A 517 -20.83 -27.20 4.51
CA LYS A 517 -21.36 -26.74 5.80
C LYS A 517 -20.81 -25.35 6.16
N THR A 518 -19.49 -25.19 6.09
CA THR A 518 -18.80 -23.94 6.46
C THR A 518 -19.24 -22.76 5.59
N TYR A 519 -19.31 -22.96 4.27
CA TYR A 519 -19.79 -21.91 3.37
C TYR A 519 -21.28 -21.62 3.58
N GLY A 520 -22.10 -22.62 3.91
CA GLY A 520 -23.48 -22.41 4.32
C GLY A 520 -23.61 -21.48 5.53
N GLU A 521 -22.81 -21.72 6.58
CA GLU A 521 -22.77 -20.88 7.80
C GLU A 521 -22.29 -19.45 7.49
N TYR A 522 -21.27 -19.28 6.64
CA TYR A 522 -20.83 -17.97 6.17
C TYR A 522 -21.98 -17.22 5.46
N LEU A 523 -22.65 -17.88 4.50
CA LEU A 523 -23.71 -17.26 3.70
C LEU A 523 -24.94 -16.94 4.55
N GLU A 524 -25.27 -17.79 5.53
CA GLU A 524 -26.31 -17.52 6.51
C GLU A 524 -26.00 -16.21 7.25
N ARG A 525 -24.80 -16.11 7.87
CA ARG A 525 -24.41 -14.90 8.60
C ARG A 525 -24.47 -13.64 7.73
N TYR A 526 -23.93 -13.71 6.51
CA TYR A 526 -23.95 -12.59 5.56
C TYR A 526 -25.38 -12.15 5.21
N VAL A 527 -26.29 -13.09 4.91
CA VAL A 527 -27.68 -12.76 4.54
C VAL A 527 -28.45 -12.18 5.72
N LEU A 528 -28.28 -12.73 6.93
CA LEU A 528 -28.93 -12.20 8.12
C LEU A 528 -28.41 -10.78 8.43
N ASP A 529 -27.10 -10.53 8.29
CA ASP A 529 -26.50 -9.21 8.47
C ASP A 529 -27.06 -8.17 7.49
N LEU A 530 -27.22 -8.56 6.22
CA LEU A 530 -27.84 -7.71 5.20
C LEU A 530 -29.27 -7.33 5.55
N MET A 531 -30.07 -8.29 6.04
CA MET A 531 -31.45 -8.03 6.44
C MET A 531 -31.53 -7.10 7.65
N LEU A 532 -30.65 -7.28 8.64
CA LEU A 532 -30.55 -6.36 9.79
C LEU A 532 -30.17 -4.95 9.31
N THR A 533 -29.20 -4.84 8.41
CA THR A 533 -28.78 -3.55 7.83
C THR A 533 -29.90 -2.86 7.06
N LEU A 534 -30.77 -3.62 6.37
CA LEU A 534 -31.96 -3.05 5.72
C LEU A 534 -32.92 -2.44 6.75
N VAL A 535 -33.21 -3.16 7.84
CA VAL A 535 -34.12 -2.69 8.90
C VAL A 535 -33.54 -1.48 9.65
N GLU A 536 -32.22 -1.39 9.78
CA GLU A 536 -31.56 -0.21 10.34
C GLU A 536 -31.65 1.02 9.42
N GLY A 537 -31.64 0.80 8.10
CA GLY A 537 -31.81 1.87 7.12
C GLY A 537 -33.26 2.36 6.99
N ASP A 538 -34.24 1.50 7.32
CA ASP A 538 -35.66 1.80 7.28
C ASP A 538 -36.42 1.00 8.36
N GLU A 539 -36.73 1.68 9.47
CA GLU A 539 -37.41 1.08 10.62
C GLU A 539 -38.79 0.52 10.28
N SER A 540 -39.45 0.99 9.21
CA SER A 540 -40.75 0.47 8.79
C SER A 540 -40.67 -1.00 8.34
N LEU A 541 -39.48 -1.47 7.98
CA LEU A 541 -39.22 -2.85 7.56
C LEU A 541 -39.18 -3.84 8.74
N SER A 542 -39.09 -3.36 9.99
CA SER A 542 -39.07 -4.20 11.20
C SER A 542 -40.28 -5.13 11.32
N LYS A 543 -41.44 -4.73 10.77
CA LYS A 543 -42.69 -5.52 10.78
C LYS A 543 -42.76 -6.57 9.66
N GLN A 544 -41.82 -6.55 8.71
CA GLN A 544 -41.79 -7.50 7.61
C GLN A 544 -41.13 -8.82 8.03
N SER A 545 -41.60 -9.92 7.49
CA SER A 545 -40.95 -11.22 7.66
C SER A 545 -39.60 -11.27 6.92
N PRO A 546 -38.62 -12.09 7.37
CA PRO A 546 -37.37 -12.30 6.63
C PRO A 546 -37.58 -12.70 5.16
N ARG A 547 -38.67 -13.42 4.85
CA ARG A 547 -39.05 -13.79 3.48
C ARG A 547 -39.44 -12.58 2.61
N GLU A 548 -40.05 -11.57 3.20
CA GLU A 548 -40.39 -10.30 2.54
C GLU A 548 -39.15 -9.43 2.38
N LEU A 549 -38.31 -9.31 3.41
CA LEU A 549 -37.02 -8.61 3.33
C LEU A 549 -36.13 -9.15 2.21
N ARG A 550 -36.13 -10.47 1.98
CA ARG A 550 -35.42 -11.08 0.85
C ARG A 550 -35.80 -10.46 -0.51
N LYS A 551 -37.06 -10.01 -0.70
CA LYS A 551 -37.51 -9.40 -1.95
C LYS A 551 -36.89 -8.02 -2.21
N LEU A 552 -36.38 -7.36 -1.16
CA LEU A 552 -35.75 -6.04 -1.21
C LEU A 552 -34.25 -6.12 -1.50
N LEU A 553 -33.64 -7.30 -1.40
CA LEU A 553 -32.24 -7.50 -1.74
C LEU A 553 -31.99 -7.32 -3.25
N GLY A 554 -30.78 -6.90 -3.62
CA GLY A 554 -30.34 -6.92 -5.02
C GLY A 554 -30.26 -8.35 -5.57
N ASP A 555 -30.28 -8.52 -6.91
CA ASP A 555 -30.43 -9.82 -7.57
C ASP A 555 -29.40 -10.87 -7.12
N THR A 556 -28.12 -10.50 -7.03
CA THR A 556 -27.06 -11.41 -6.53
C THR A 556 -27.31 -11.82 -5.07
N ASN A 557 -27.67 -10.88 -4.20
CA ASN A 557 -27.95 -11.18 -2.79
C ASN A 557 -29.24 -12.01 -2.64
N LYS A 558 -30.22 -11.85 -3.54
CA LYS A 558 -31.41 -12.71 -3.60
C LYS A 558 -31.05 -14.15 -3.91
N GLU A 559 -30.14 -14.38 -4.87
CA GLU A 559 -29.67 -15.73 -5.20
C GLU A 559 -28.93 -16.38 -4.04
N ILE A 560 -28.04 -15.63 -3.38
CA ILE A 560 -27.34 -16.09 -2.17
C ILE A 560 -28.37 -16.46 -1.08
N ALA A 561 -29.38 -15.61 -0.86
CA ALA A 561 -30.42 -15.87 0.13
C ALA A 561 -31.35 -17.06 -0.20
N ARG A 562 -31.26 -17.67 -1.39
CA ARG A 562 -32.03 -18.89 -1.71
C ARG A 562 -31.43 -20.16 -1.14
N VAL A 563 -30.11 -20.19 -0.88
CA VAL A 563 -29.43 -21.35 -0.28
C VAL A 563 -29.36 -21.26 1.25
N VAL A 564 -29.83 -20.16 1.83
CA VAL A 564 -29.91 -19.93 3.28
C VAL A 564 -31.31 -20.27 3.78
N THR A 565 -31.39 -21.07 4.85
CA THR A 565 -32.64 -21.30 5.57
C THR A 565 -32.96 -20.08 6.43
N LEU A 566 -33.90 -19.25 5.96
CA LEU A 566 -34.30 -18.03 6.67
C LEU A 566 -35.20 -18.35 7.87
N PRO A 567 -35.00 -17.67 9.02
CA PRO A 567 -35.93 -17.69 10.14
C PRO A 567 -37.34 -17.21 9.75
N GLU A 568 -38.36 -17.63 10.49
CA GLU A 568 -39.76 -17.31 10.18
C GLU A 568 -40.13 -15.88 10.60
N THR A 569 -39.61 -15.43 11.74
CA THR A 569 -39.89 -14.12 12.32
C THR A 569 -38.64 -13.25 12.41
N MET A 570 -38.83 -11.94 12.53
CA MET A 570 -37.72 -11.00 12.74
C MET A 570 -37.03 -11.24 14.10
N ASP A 571 -37.78 -11.62 15.13
CA ASP A 571 -37.23 -12.00 16.43
C ASP A 571 -36.32 -13.22 16.34
N ASP A 572 -36.72 -14.24 15.58
CA ASP A 572 -35.91 -15.44 15.39
C ASP A 572 -34.66 -15.14 14.54
N LEU A 573 -34.76 -14.20 13.59
CA LEU A 573 -33.62 -13.69 12.85
C LEU A 573 -32.59 -13.03 13.76
N ILE A 574 -33.04 -12.12 14.63
CA ILE A 574 -32.15 -11.44 15.58
C ILE A 574 -31.53 -12.45 16.55
N LYS A 575 -32.32 -13.40 17.09
CA LYS A 575 -31.80 -14.46 17.97
C LYS A 575 -30.74 -15.30 17.27
N ARG A 576 -31.00 -15.71 16.01
CA ARG A 576 -30.07 -16.51 15.22
C ARG A 576 -28.78 -15.75 14.91
N TYR A 577 -28.88 -14.51 14.48
CA TYR A 577 -27.68 -13.69 14.23
C TYR A 577 -26.88 -13.45 15.51
N ARG A 578 -27.55 -13.16 16.63
CA ARG A 578 -26.89 -13.03 17.95
C ARG A 578 -26.15 -14.30 18.34
N GLN A 579 -26.73 -15.47 18.07
CA GLN A 579 -26.07 -16.75 18.30
C GLN A 579 -24.81 -16.89 17.43
N LEU A 580 -24.91 -16.63 16.12
CA LEU A 580 -23.77 -16.72 15.19
C LEU A 580 -22.63 -15.76 15.57
N ASP A 581 -22.95 -14.54 15.97
CA ASP A 581 -21.93 -13.55 16.36
C ASP A 581 -21.27 -13.92 17.70
N LYS A 582 -22.05 -14.47 18.65
CA LYS A 582 -21.49 -15.01 19.89
C LYS A 582 -20.59 -16.23 19.63
N GLU A 583 -21.03 -17.18 18.80
CA GLU A 583 -20.24 -18.37 18.43
C GLU A 583 -18.91 -17.96 17.78
N TRP A 584 -18.90 -16.90 16.98
CA TRP A 584 -17.68 -16.33 16.42
C TRP A 584 -16.77 -15.73 17.49
N PHE A 585 -17.30 -14.86 18.35
CA PHE A 585 -16.54 -14.26 19.45
C PHE A 585 -15.93 -15.30 20.39
N ASP A 586 -16.71 -16.32 20.75
CA ASP A 586 -16.25 -17.45 21.56
C ASP A 586 -15.17 -18.24 20.80
N SER A 587 -15.32 -18.46 19.49
CA SER A 587 -14.31 -19.14 18.66
C SER A 587 -12.98 -18.37 18.58
N VAL A 588 -13.02 -17.04 18.48
CA VAL A 588 -11.84 -16.17 18.51
C VAL A 588 -11.13 -16.27 19.87
N SER A 589 -11.89 -16.19 20.97
CA SER A 589 -11.38 -16.30 22.33
C SER A 589 -10.74 -17.67 22.59
N HIS A 590 -11.43 -18.76 22.24
CA HIS A 590 -10.87 -20.11 22.35
C HIS A 590 -9.63 -20.32 21.47
N GLY A 591 -9.55 -19.65 20.32
CA GLY A 591 -8.36 -19.70 19.46
C GLY A 591 -7.10 -19.19 20.18
N LEU A 592 -7.24 -18.05 20.87
CA LEU A 592 -6.19 -17.48 21.72
C LEU A 592 -5.84 -18.40 22.89
N ASP A 593 -6.84 -18.96 23.57
CA ASP A 593 -6.63 -19.84 24.72
C ASP A 593 -5.89 -21.13 24.33
N ARG A 594 -6.21 -21.74 23.19
CA ARG A 594 -5.51 -22.94 22.70
C ARG A 594 -4.01 -22.70 22.49
N ASP A 595 -3.64 -21.54 21.94
CA ASP A 595 -2.24 -21.20 21.73
C ASP A 595 -1.51 -21.00 23.07
N ASN A 596 -2.16 -20.35 24.04
CA ASN A 596 -1.63 -20.18 25.39
C ASN A 596 -1.48 -21.50 26.14
N GLU A 597 -2.49 -22.38 26.09
CA GLU A 597 -2.46 -23.71 26.70
C GLU A 597 -1.34 -24.58 26.10
N ARG A 598 -1.16 -24.55 24.78
CA ARG A 598 -0.05 -25.24 24.13
C ARG A 598 1.28 -24.67 24.60
N GLY A 599 1.39 -23.34 24.70
CA GLY A 599 2.58 -22.65 25.20
C GLY A 599 2.99 -23.08 26.60
N ARG A 600 2.07 -23.05 27.56
CA ARG A 600 2.28 -23.46 28.96
C ARG A 600 2.66 -24.93 29.13
N LYS A 601 2.23 -25.80 28.20
CA LYS A 601 2.64 -27.22 28.20
C LYS A 601 4.08 -27.43 27.72
N ILE A 602 4.65 -26.45 27.01
CA ILE A 602 5.99 -26.55 26.42
C ILE A 602 7.02 -25.74 27.24
N PHE A 603 6.63 -24.59 27.78
CA PHE A 603 7.52 -23.67 28.50
C PHE A 603 7.02 -23.40 29.92
N ASP A 604 7.90 -23.62 30.90
CA ASP A 604 7.62 -23.41 32.33
C ASP A 604 7.39 -21.92 32.68
N ASP A 605 7.99 -21.01 31.91
CA ASP A 605 7.95 -19.56 32.10
C ASP A 605 7.03 -18.84 31.11
N TYR A 606 6.15 -19.57 30.41
CA TYR A 606 5.38 -19.07 29.27
C TYR A 606 4.65 -17.74 29.55
N ASP A 607 3.88 -17.67 30.63
CA ASP A 607 3.06 -16.49 30.97
C ASP A 607 3.91 -15.25 31.30
N SER A 608 5.16 -15.44 31.74
CA SER A 608 6.08 -14.34 32.02
C SER A 608 6.73 -13.77 30.75
N ALA A 609 6.94 -14.61 29.74
CA ALA A 609 7.61 -14.24 28.48
C ALA A 609 6.63 -13.89 27.34
N HIS A 610 5.36 -14.29 27.43
CA HIS A 610 4.36 -14.14 26.37
C HIS A 610 3.11 -13.41 26.88
N PRO A 611 3.18 -12.08 27.09
CA PRO A 611 2.05 -11.32 27.59
C PRO A 611 0.88 -11.33 26.59
N VAL A 612 -0.34 -11.40 27.12
CA VAL A 612 -1.57 -11.30 26.31
C VAL A 612 -1.62 -9.94 25.61
N ASP A 613 -2.00 -9.96 24.33
CA ASP A 613 -2.23 -8.78 23.51
C ASP A 613 -3.52 -8.06 23.95
N LYS A 614 -3.43 -7.28 25.04
CA LYS A 614 -4.58 -6.60 25.65
C LYS A 614 -5.33 -5.72 24.65
N GLY A 615 -4.61 -5.04 23.76
CA GLY A 615 -5.22 -4.17 22.76
C GLY A 615 -6.11 -4.92 21.79
N PHE A 616 -5.69 -6.12 21.35
CA PHE A 616 -6.54 -6.99 20.54
C PHE A 616 -7.77 -7.48 21.32
N VAL A 617 -7.59 -7.95 22.55
CA VAL A 617 -8.70 -8.48 23.37
C VAL A 617 -9.75 -7.41 23.66
N GLU A 618 -9.33 -6.19 24.00
CA GLU A 618 -10.22 -5.05 24.22
C GLU A 618 -10.94 -4.63 22.93
N TRP A 619 -10.24 -4.63 21.80
CA TRP A 619 -10.84 -4.34 20.49
C TRP A 619 -11.91 -5.36 20.10
N GLU A 620 -11.62 -6.65 20.27
CA GLU A 620 -12.56 -7.72 19.91
C GLU A 620 -13.79 -7.73 20.83
N LYS A 621 -13.59 -7.47 22.13
CA LYS A 621 -14.69 -7.28 23.07
C LYS A 621 -15.55 -6.08 22.70
N ALA A 622 -14.93 -4.94 22.35
CA ALA A 622 -15.65 -3.75 21.93
C ALA A 622 -16.47 -3.98 20.65
N ARG A 623 -15.90 -4.69 19.66
CA ARG A 623 -16.60 -5.09 18.43
C ARG A 623 -17.85 -5.93 18.74
N PHE A 624 -17.73 -6.91 19.61
CA PHE A 624 -18.85 -7.75 20.02
C PHE A 624 -19.91 -6.96 20.81
N GLU A 625 -19.50 -6.10 21.74
CA GLU A 625 -20.41 -5.23 22.49
C GLU A 625 -21.17 -4.25 21.58
N GLU A 626 -20.51 -3.72 20.54
CA GLU A 626 -21.13 -2.88 19.53
C GLU A 626 -22.20 -3.65 18.75
N SER A 627 -21.92 -4.89 18.34
CA SER A 627 -22.90 -5.78 17.71
C SER A 627 -24.09 -6.07 18.63
N VAL A 628 -23.88 -6.31 19.92
CA VAL A 628 -24.98 -6.50 20.89
C VAL A 628 -25.83 -5.23 21.03
N LYS A 629 -25.20 -4.06 21.14
CA LYS A 629 -25.90 -2.76 21.19
C LYS A 629 -26.73 -2.53 19.93
N ARG A 630 -26.15 -2.80 18.76
CA ARG A 630 -26.79 -2.75 17.45
C ARG A 630 -28.07 -3.60 17.43
N LEU A 631 -27.98 -4.87 17.80
CA LEU A 631 -29.13 -5.77 17.83
C LEU A 631 -30.20 -5.35 18.85
N ASN A 632 -29.80 -4.83 20.02
CA ASN A 632 -30.76 -4.34 21.03
C ASN A 632 -31.52 -3.10 20.55
N ALA A 633 -30.89 -2.23 19.76
CA ALA A 633 -31.57 -1.09 19.15
C ALA A 633 -32.68 -1.57 18.19
N ILE A 634 -32.38 -2.57 17.35
CA ILE A 634 -33.37 -3.16 16.43
C ILE A 634 -34.52 -3.81 17.21
N VAL A 635 -34.22 -4.56 18.30
CA VAL A 635 -35.27 -5.17 19.16
C VAL A 635 -36.17 -4.11 19.79
N LYS A 636 -35.60 -2.99 20.25
CA LYS A 636 -36.40 -1.90 20.84
C LYS A 636 -37.40 -1.32 19.85
N ASN A 637 -37.08 -1.35 18.55
CA ASN A 637 -37.96 -0.87 17.49
C ASN A 637 -39.02 -1.90 17.05
N LEU A 638 -38.90 -3.16 17.48
CA LEU A 638 -39.91 -4.22 17.26
C LEU A 638 -41.03 -4.18 18.32
N ALA A 639 -40.72 -3.67 19.52
CA ALA A 639 -41.66 -3.47 20.62
C ALA A 639 -42.47 -2.18 20.44
#